data_AF-A0A517TAL5-F1
#
_entry.id   AF-A0A517TAL5-F1
#
_cell.length_a   1.000
_cell.length_b   1.000
_cell.length_c   1.000
_cell.angle_alpha   90.00
_cell.angle_beta   90.00
_cell.angle_gamma   90.00
#
_symmetry.space_group_name_H-M   'P 1'
#
loop_
_entity.id
_entity.type
_entity.pdbx_description
1 polymer ?
#
loop_
_entity_poly.entity_id
_entity_poly.type
_entity_poly.pdbx_seq_one_letter_code
_entity_poly.pdbx_strand_id
1 'polypeptide(L)'
;MIAVKNSLTLLRNWMLAMAAAMTVISLTSLAAADDTFGPAPDSFRSSNYGTSVRYNDTDRYDDFTRTEDSYRQDNPFRQENSYRGTRDRYESDYTREEPRSRREYDFSREEQQLSRDYDRFRNRDRQAPRDSRQAPRDNGQPLRDDFDFGTPNREPVKKQEPTGIELVDVKLTSRYGNPAIERFIKGTSGQQFVNLYLETSRLIDARHLQPNSYRERVEQAVVNLKQAVENEQFLRAHGLNPSRQQVTAFQQGADNCLATRNIQTVNDAVNAMYCVATVASQTIGLNGNAVAAEFVYGAAESLDKYSSLLPEDRTGQPGAMLDVPTKTAGVMDDHVVGIGVEIKPHEDGIVVVKALRGGPAQAGGLDRGDVITSINGQSLRGRSLDYAVDLIKGQIGTPVLLGMTKSDGRETQVTLRRARVELKSVSEAKIIDSRNGVGYIKLDKFAATSDAEMDEALWSLYNNGMKSLVFDLRGNPGGLLTAAISISNKFVPQGNIVSTRGRLAEDNMSESATRTRTWKTPMVVLVDGNSASASEIFAAAIQENGRGLIVGRQSYGKGTVQTHFPLSTIGGNLKLTTAKFYSPNGREMAGAGVTPDVLVREGSEDLLVPLNQDPDVIAGYKAAIGQEVREMAAASERGTGYNSLSLR
;
A
#
# COMPACT_ATOMS: atom_id res chain seq x y z
N MET A 1 9.24 -60.97 -24.98
CA MET A 1 10.70 -60.77 -24.76
C MET A 1 11.33 -59.64 -25.58
N ILE A 2 10.73 -59.16 -26.69
CA ILE A 2 11.29 -58.04 -27.49
C ILE A 2 10.97 -56.66 -26.87
N ALA A 3 9.81 -56.50 -26.22
CA ALA A 3 9.44 -55.25 -25.52
C ALA A 3 10.34 -54.93 -24.31
N VAL A 4 10.78 -55.95 -23.56
CA VAL A 4 11.65 -55.78 -22.37
C VAL A 4 13.09 -55.40 -22.76
N LYS A 5 13.57 -55.86 -23.92
CA LYS A 5 14.88 -55.44 -24.45
C LYS A 5 14.90 -53.97 -24.83
N ASN A 6 13.82 -53.44 -25.42
CA ASN A 6 13.76 -52.03 -25.82
C ASN A 6 13.68 -51.07 -24.61
N SER A 7 13.02 -51.47 -23.52
CA SER A 7 12.96 -50.68 -22.29
C SER A 7 14.30 -50.58 -21.55
N LEU A 8 15.12 -51.62 -21.59
CA LEU A 8 16.46 -51.62 -20.97
C LEU A 8 17.46 -50.77 -21.77
N THR A 9 17.34 -50.71 -23.10
CA THR A 9 18.18 -49.85 -23.94
C THR A 9 17.84 -48.36 -23.74
N LEU A 10 16.55 -48.05 -23.56
CA LEU A 10 16.08 -46.70 -23.23
C LEU A 10 16.57 -46.25 -21.84
N LEU A 11 16.49 -47.11 -20.82
CA LEU A 11 17.00 -46.79 -19.49
C LEU A 11 18.52 -46.57 -19.47
N ARG A 12 19.27 -47.37 -20.25
CA ARG A 12 20.73 -47.24 -20.34
C ARG A 12 21.15 -45.94 -21.05
N ASN A 13 20.45 -45.55 -22.11
CA ASN A 13 20.69 -44.27 -22.79
C ASN A 13 20.29 -43.07 -21.92
N TRP A 14 19.26 -43.22 -21.08
CA TRP A 14 18.83 -42.19 -20.13
C TRP A 14 19.84 -42.00 -18.99
N MET A 15 20.42 -43.09 -18.46
CA MET A 15 21.50 -43.00 -17.46
C MET A 15 22.80 -42.42 -18.03
N LEU A 16 23.15 -42.74 -19.28
CA LEU A 16 24.31 -42.13 -19.97
C LEU A 16 24.11 -40.62 -20.20
N ALA A 17 22.89 -40.18 -20.52
CA ALA A 17 22.55 -38.77 -20.63
C ALA A 17 22.64 -38.02 -19.28
N MET A 18 22.21 -38.66 -18.17
CA MET A 18 22.37 -38.06 -16.83
C MET A 18 23.83 -37.99 -16.38
N ALA A 19 24.66 -39.00 -16.71
CA ALA A 19 26.08 -38.97 -16.40
C ALA A 19 26.82 -37.86 -17.19
N ALA A 20 26.45 -37.64 -18.45
CA ALA A 20 26.95 -36.52 -19.24
C ALA A 20 26.51 -35.16 -18.67
N ALA A 21 25.26 -35.03 -18.20
CA ALA A 21 24.76 -33.81 -17.56
C ALA A 21 25.47 -33.51 -16.22
N MET A 22 25.77 -34.53 -15.40
CA MET A 22 26.52 -34.35 -14.15
C MET A 22 28.00 -33.97 -14.37
N THR A 23 28.58 -34.37 -15.50
CA THR A 23 29.97 -34.01 -15.85
C THR A 23 30.07 -32.55 -16.33
N VAL A 24 29.03 -32.02 -16.98
CA VAL A 24 28.95 -30.59 -17.39
C VAL A 24 28.64 -29.68 -16.19
N ILE A 25 27.90 -30.17 -15.19
CA ILE A 25 27.63 -29.42 -13.94
C ILE A 25 28.88 -29.36 -13.04
N SER A 26 29.78 -30.33 -13.11
CA SER A 26 31.02 -30.35 -12.32
C SER A 26 32.18 -29.53 -12.93
N LEU A 27 32.02 -29.01 -14.15
CA LEU A 27 33.01 -28.16 -14.85
C LEU A 27 32.58 -26.69 -14.98
N THR A 28 31.40 -26.33 -14.49
CA THR A 28 30.91 -24.94 -14.42
C THR A 28 30.83 -24.40 -12.98
N SER A 29 31.21 -25.20 -11.98
CA SER A 29 31.28 -24.81 -10.57
C SER A 29 32.69 -24.43 -10.08
N LEU A 30 33.63 -24.17 -10.99
CA LEU A 30 35.00 -23.78 -10.65
C LEU A 30 35.47 -22.55 -11.46
N ALA A 31 34.61 -21.54 -11.61
CA ALA A 31 34.97 -20.22 -12.14
C ALA A 31 33.96 -19.13 -11.72
N ALA A 32 33.57 -19.12 -10.45
CA ALA A 32 32.73 -18.06 -9.86
C ALA A 32 33.26 -17.71 -8.46
N ALA A 33 34.48 -17.17 -8.44
CA ALA A 33 35.06 -16.47 -7.31
C ALA A 33 35.95 -15.37 -7.91
N ASP A 34 35.84 -14.16 -7.38
CA ASP A 34 36.41 -12.90 -7.86
C ASP A 34 35.74 -12.24 -9.09
N ASP A 35 34.55 -11.68 -8.88
CA ASP A 35 34.18 -10.42 -9.53
C ASP A 35 34.51 -9.28 -8.57
N THR A 36 35.77 -8.86 -8.59
CA THR A 36 36.28 -7.72 -7.82
C THR A 36 35.70 -6.41 -8.35
N PHE A 37 35.20 -5.58 -7.44
CA PHE A 37 35.03 -4.13 -7.65
C PHE A 37 36.40 -3.51 -7.97
N GLY A 38 36.74 -3.42 -9.25
CA GLY A 38 37.94 -2.73 -9.74
C GLY A 38 37.71 -1.22 -9.87
N PRO A 39 38.78 -0.40 -9.86
CA PRO A 39 38.67 1.05 -10.04
C PRO A 39 38.20 1.40 -11.46
N ALA A 40 37.42 2.47 -11.57
CA ALA A 40 36.83 2.94 -12.82
C ALA A 40 37.88 3.17 -13.93
N PRO A 41 37.59 2.81 -15.20
CA PRO A 41 38.43 3.23 -16.31
C PRO A 41 38.16 4.70 -16.66
N ASP A 42 39.22 5.50 -16.63
CA ASP A 42 39.25 6.82 -17.25
C ASP A 42 39.06 6.68 -18.78
N SER A 43 38.14 7.50 -19.31
CA SER A 43 37.95 7.92 -20.71
C SER A 43 36.60 7.53 -21.33
N PHE A 44 35.61 8.41 -21.16
CA PHE A 44 34.53 8.55 -22.15
C PHE A 44 34.67 9.90 -22.85
N ARG A 45 35.16 9.85 -24.08
CA ARG A 45 35.12 10.96 -25.04
C ARG A 45 33.66 11.24 -25.42
N SER A 46 33.33 12.52 -25.41
CA SER A 46 32.11 13.11 -25.94
C SER A 46 31.86 12.70 -27.40
N SER A 47 30.65 12.22 -27.70
CA SER A 47 30.10 12.31 -29.05
C SER A 47 28.69 12.89 -28.97
N ASN A 48 28.59 14.14 -29.43
CA ASN A 48 27.38 14.88 -29.73
C ASN A 48 26.39 14.05 -30.55
N TYR A 49 25.11 14.06 -30.15
CA TYR A 49 24.01 13.94 -31.10
C TYR A 49 22.90 14.94 -30.72
N GLY A 50 22.96 16.09 -31.36
CA GLY A 50 21.77 16.85 -31.72
C GLY A 50 21.66 16.81 -33.25
N THR A 51 20.53 16.35 -33.77
CA THR A 51 19.70 17.08 -34.74
C THR A 51 18.60 16.18 -35.32
N SER A 52 17.42 16.77 -35.36
CA SER A 52 16.21 16.40 -36.07
C SER A 52 16.40 16.16 -37.57
N VAL A 53 15.74 15.13 -38.13
CA VAL A 53 15.27 15.16 -39.52
C VAL A 53 13.93 14.40 -39.61
N ARG A 54 12.89 15.11 -40.06
CA ARG A 54 11.64 14.57 -40.62
C ARG A 54 11.91 14.10 -42.06
N TYR A 55 11.27 13.02 -42.51
CA TYR A 55 10.93 12.87 -43.93
C TYR A 55 9.58 12.16 -44.12
N ASN A 56 8.86 12.68 -45.11
CA ASN A 56 7.51 12.36 -45.57
C ASN A 56 7.46 11.12 -46.49
N ASP A 57 6.23 10.61 -46.62
CA ASP A 57 5.66 9.75 -47.68
C ASP A 57 6.13 10.00 -49.12
N THR A 58 6.27 8.94 -49.92
CA THR A 58 5.26 8.52 -50.93
C THR A 58 5.72 7.31 -51.81
N ASP A 59 4.75 6.42 -52.09
CA ASP A 59 4.48 5.61 -53.30
C ASP A 59 5.51 4.63 -53.93
N ARG A 60 5.13 3.33 -54.01
CA ARG A 60 4.65 2.65 -55.24
C ARG A 60 4.32 1.15 -55.09
N TYR A 61 3.43 0.72 -55.99
CA TYR A 61 2.63 -0.50 -56.11
C TYR A 61 3.30 -1.70 -56.83
N ASP A 62 2.56 -2.83 -56.84
CA ASP A 62 2.59 -4.09 -57.64
C ASP A 62 3.17 -5.33 -56.89
N ASP A 63 2.59 -6.54 -56.78
CA ASP A 63 1.33 -7.30 -56.99
C ASP A 63 1.69 -8.73 -57.52
N PHE A 64 0.91 -9.75 -57.12
CA PHE A 64 0.85 -11.17 -57.51
C PHE A 64 1.92 -12.15 -56.95
N THR A 65 1.63 -13.37 -56.43
CA THR A 65 0.48 -14.30 -56.60
C THR A 65 0.35 -15.31 -55.43
N ARG A 66 -0.89 -15.83 -55.29
CA ARG A 66 -1.41 -16.97 -54.48
C ARG A 66 -0.63 -18.29 -54.47
N THR A 67 -0.77 -19.05 -53.38
CA THR A 67 -1.31 -20.44 -53.39
C THR A 67 -1.97 -20.77 -52.05
N GLU A 68 -3.15 -21.39 -52.14
CA GLU A 68 -3.97 -21.90 -51.03
C GLU A 68 -3.43 -23.27 -50.56
N ASP A 69 -3.56 -23.60 -49.27
CA ASP A 69 -4.24 -24.84 -48.89
C ASP A 69 -4.69 -24.89 -47.42
N SER A 70 -5.77 -25.63 -47.24
CA SER A 70 -6.75 -25.63 -46.15
C SER A 70 -6.44 -26.56 -44.98
N TYR A 71 -6.95 -26.26 -43.76
CA TYR A 71 -7.66 -27.23 -42.91
C TYR A 71 -8.52 -26.52 -41.85
N ARG A 72 -9.81 -26.88 -41.83
CA ARG A 72 -10.89 -26.48 -40.91
C ARG A 72 -10.91 -27.35 -39.66
N GLN A 73 -11.44 -26.79 -38.56
CA GLN A 73 -12.43 -27.33 -37.58
C GLN A 73 -12.16 -26.66 -36.21
N ASP A 74 -13.10 -26.30 -35.35
CA ASP A 74 -14.52 -25.99 -35.42
C ASP A 74 -14.81 -25.23 -34.11
N ASN A 75 -15.67 -24.23 -34.17
CA ASN A 75 -16.29 -23.59 -33.00
C ASN A 75 -17.36 -24.53 -32.43
N PRO A 76 -17.84 -24.38 -31.18
CA PRO A 76 -19.18 -23.81 -31.14
C PRO A 76 -19.61 -23.01 -29.88
N PHE A 77 -20.67 -22.25 -30.13
CA PHE A 77 -21.72 -21.72 -29.25
C PHE A 77 -21.57 -20.34 -28.59
N ARG A 78 -22.02 -19.38 -29.40
CA ARG A 78 -22.73 -18.14 -29.08
C ARG A 78 -24.25 -18.45 -29.00
N GLN A 79 -25.00 -17.81 -28.09
CA GLN A 79 -26.42 -17.45 -28.22
C GLN A 79 -26.67 -16.27 -27.26
N GLU A 80 -26.86 -15.04 -27.74
CA GLU A 80 -28.10 -14.41 -28.26
C GLU A 80 -28.93 -13.74 -27.15
N ASN A 81 -29.05 -12.41 -27.23
CA ASN A 81 -30.35 -11.81 -27.50
C ASN A 81 -30.22 -10.37 -28.03
N SER A 82 -31.06 -10.09 -29.01
CA SER A 82 -31.14 -8.88 -29.81
C SER A 82 -32.43 -8.14 -29.47
N TYR A 83 -32.43 -6.80 -29.53
CA TYR A 83 -33.60 -6.05 -29.96
C TYR A 83 -33.17 -4.77 -30.68
N ARG A 84 -33.95 -4.44 -31.71
CA ARG A 84 -33.65 -3.62 -32.88
C ARG A 84 -34.56 -2.37 -32.87
N GLY A 85 -34.07 -1.29 -33.48
CA GLY A 85 -34.87 -0.15 -33.98
C GLY A 85 -34.75 1.10 -33.11
N THR A 86 -34.47 2.31 -33.62
CA THR A 86 -34.60 2.85 -34.98
C THR A 86 -33.64 4.02 -35.18
N ARG A 87 -33.11 4.14 -36.39
CA ARG A 87 -32.41 5.32 -36.91
C ARG A 87 -33.42 6.43 -37.17
N ASP A 88 -33.03 7.67 -36.89
CA ASP A 88 -33.31 8.80 -37.77
C ASP A 88 -32.10 9.75 -37.81
N ARG A 89 -31.93 10.33 -38.99
CA ARG A 89 -30.75 10.99 -39.55
C ARG A 89 -31.07 12.48 -39.63
N TYR A 90 -30.18 13.38 -39.21
CA TYR A 90 -30.10 14.73 -39.80
C TYR A 90 -28.69 15.33 -39.70
N GLU A 91 -28.38 16.06 -40.76
CA GLU A 91 -27.09 16.55 -41.24
C GLU A 91 -26.52 17.75 -40.46
N SER A 92 -25.24 17.96 -40.78
CA SER A 92 -24.33 19.06 -40.49
C SER A 92 -24.91 20.48 -40.43
N ASP A 93 -24.31 21.31 -39.57
CA ASP A 93 -23.81 22.62 -39.99
C ASP A 93 -22.58 23.02 -39.15
N TYR A 94 -21.47 23.28 -39.85
CA TYR A 94 -20.25 23.88 -39.33
C TYR A 94 -20.21 25.34 -39.82
N THR A 95 -20.20 26.30 -38.91
CA THR A 95 -19.74 27.66 -39.19
C THR A 95 -18.69 28.10 -38.18
N ARG A 96 -17.54 28.46 -38.74
CA ARG A 96 -16.39 29.13 -38.11
C ARG A 96 -16.78 30.57 -37.73
N GLU A 97 -16.39 30.99 -36.52
CA GLU A 97 -15.97 32.36 -36.27
C GLU A 97 -14.69 32.37 -35.42
N GLU A 98 -13.70 33.16 -35.85
CA GLU A 98 -12.39 33.37 -35.23
C GLU A 98 -12.35 34.69 -34.41
N PRO A 99 -11.29 34.94 -33.59
CA PRO A 99 -11.44 35.49 -32.24
C PRO A 99 -11.18 37.00 -32.13
N ARG A 100 -11.63 37.62 -31.01
CA ARG A 100 -11.18 38.96 -30.60
C ARG A 100 -10.61 39.01 -29.17
N SER A 101 -9.41 39.57 -29.13
CA SER A 101 -8.67 40.27 -28.06
C SER A 101 -8.23 39.54 -26.80
N ARG A 102 -6.89 39.34 -26.75
CA ARG A 102 -6.04 39.07 -25.59
C ARG A 102 -6.16 40.16 -24.52
N ARG A 103 -6.27 39.76 -23.25
CA ARG A 103 -5.69 40.48 -22.11
C ARG A 103 -4.55 39.63 -21.56
N GLU A 104 -3.32 40.15 -21.62
CA GLU A 104 -2.17 39.58 -20.93
C GLU A 104 -2.42 39.64 -19.41
N TYR A 105 -2.26 38.49 -18.76
CA TYR A 105 -2.31 38.36 -17.31
C TYR A 105 -0.86 38.31 -16.81
N ASP A 106 -0.46 39.30 -16.04
CA ASP A 106 0.90 39.47 -15.51
C ASP A 106 1.08 38.60 -14.25
N PHE A 107 1.81 37.49 -14.40
CA PHE A 107 2.09 36.50 -13.34
C PHE A 107 3.12 36.97 -12.30
N SER A 108 3.74 38.14 -12.45
CA SER A 108 4.87 38.54 -11.59
C SER A 108 4.48 39.08 -10.21
N ARG A 109 3.20 39.42 -9.97
CA ARG A 109 2.74 40.02 -8.72
C ARG A 109 2.25 39.03 -7.65
N GLU A 110 1.69 37.88 -8.04
CA GLU A 110 1.25 36.85 -7.07
C GLU A 110 2.43 36.03 -6.51
N GLU A 111 3.49 35.85 -7.29
CA GLU A 111 4.70 35.13 -6.87
C GLU A 111 5.46 35.87 -5.75
N GLN A 112 5.44 37.21 -5.75
CA GLN A 112 6.01 38.03 -4.67
C GLN A 112 5.14 38.12 -3.43
N GLN A 113 3.86 37.73 -3.52
CA GLN A 113 2.92 37.73 -2.39
C GLN A 113 2.91 36.37 -1.69
N LEU A 114 3.01 35.27 -2.46
CA LEU A 114 3.19 33.91 -1.96
C LEU A 114 4.55 33.70 -1.26
N SER A 115 5.62 34.32 -1.75
CA SER A 115 6.94 34.26 -1.08
C SER A 115 6.96 35.00 0.27
N ARG A 116 6.21 36.10 0.40
CA ARG A 116 6.13 36.88 1.67
C ARG A 116 5.29 36.20 2.75
N ASP A 117 4.33 35.38 2.36
CA ASP A 117 3.51 34.62 3.32
C ASP A 117 4.19 33.31 3.74
N TYR A 118 5.07 32.76 2.91
CA TYR A 118 5.94 31.63 3.26
C TYR A 118 7.01 32.00 4.31
N ASP A 119 7.63 33.19 4.20
CA ASP A 119 8.61 33.67 5.19
C ASP A 119 7.98 34.09 6.53
N ARG A 120 6.69 34.42 6.54
CA ARG A 120 5.93 34.72 7.77
C ARG A 120 5.57 33.47 8.58
N PHE A 121 5.45 32.30 7.94
CA PHE A 121 5.23 31.04 8.64
C PHE A 121 6.51 30.47 9.24
N ARG A 122 7.67 30.62 8.57
CA ARG A 122 8.96 30.10 9.04
C ARG A 122 9.50 30.77 10.31
N ASN A 123 9.11 32.02 10.58
CA ASN A 123 9.63 32.80 11.71
C ASN A 123 8.75 32.80 12.99
N ARG A 124 7.63 32.06 13.01
CA ARG A 124 6.78 31.96 14.22
C ARG A 124 7.28 30.96 15.28
N ASP A 125 8.16 30.03 14.92
CA ASP A 125 8.70 29.02 15.86
C ASP A 125 9.96 29.44 16.63
N ARG A 126 10.29 30.74 16.66
CA ARG A 126 11.49 31.24 17.38
C ARG A 126 11.28 32.33 18.42
N GLN A 127 10.04 32.70 18.78
CA GLN A 127 9.82 33.64 19.88
C GLN A 127 8.58 33.26 20.70
N ALA A 128 8.77 32.47 21.75
CA ALA A 128 7.82 32.38 22.86
C ALA A 128 8.06 33.57 23.82
N PRO A 129 7.04 34.36 24.19
CA PRO A 129 7.20 35.40 25.20
C PRO A 129 7.36 34.76 26.60
N ARG A 130 8.43 35.13 27.31
CA ARG A 130 8.51 34.95 28.77
C ARG A 130 7.60 35.99 29.40
N ASP A 131 6.47 35.57 29.95
CA ASP A 131 5.67 36.41 30.84
C ASP A 131 5.91 36.02 32.29
N SER A 132 6.60 36.90 33.00
CA SER A 132 6.87 36.85 34.43
C SER A 132 5.77 37.59 35.17
N ARG A 133 4.92 36.87 35.91
CA ARG A 133 4.11 37.46 36.97
C ARG A 133 4.22 36.66 38.26
N GLN A 134 4.77 37.33 39.26
CA GLN A 134 4.80 36.95 40.67
C GLN A 134 3.40 37.06 41.29
N ALA A 135 3.06 36.12 42.16
CA ALA A 135 2.07 36.23 43.24
C ALA A 135 2.33 35.11 44.28
N PRO A 136 1.97 35.28 45.56
CA PRO A 136 2.89 35.07 46.68
C PRO A 136 2.88 33.68 47.33
N ARG A 137 3.95 33.41 48.07
CA ARG A 137 4.08 32.32 49.05
C ARG A 137 3.12 32.56 50.21
N ASP A 138 2.36 31.53 50.57
CA ASP A 138 1.81 31.39 51.92
C ASP A 138 2.03 29.96 52.42
N ASN A 139 2.51 29.86 53.65
CA ASN A 139 2.91 28.64 54.34
C ASN A 139 1.77 28.17 55.24
N GLY A 140 1.36 26.91 55.13
CA GLY A 140 0.47 26.30 56.11
C GLY A 140 0.12 24.85 55.83
N GLN A 141 0.85 23.92 56.44
CA GLN A 141 0.34 22.59 56.81
C GLN A 141 -0.16 22.67 58.26
N PRO A 142 -1.20 21.91 58.70
CA PRO A 142 -1.06 20.45 58.88
C PRO A 142 -2.32 19.55 58.74
N LEU A 143 -2.05 18.27 58.42
CA LEU A 143 -2.63 16.99 58.90
C LEU A 143 -4.17 16.75 58.87
N ARG A 144 -4.62 15.73 58.11
CA ARG A 144 -5.10 14.40 58.60
C ARG A 144 -5.75 13.54 57.51
N ASP A 145 -5.74 12.24 57.79
CA ASP A 145 -6.13 11.07 57.02
C ASP A 145 -7.51 11.14 56.34
N ASP A 146 -7.63 10.57 55.14
CA ASP A 146 -8.70 9.63 54.80
C ASP A 146 -8.38 8.85 53.50
N PHE A 147 -8.72 7.58 53.51
CA PHE A 147 -8.54 6.59 52.44
C PHE A 147 -9.31 6.98 51.17
N ASP A 148 -8.66 6.95 49.99
CA ASP A 148 -9.37 6.91 48.71
C ASP A 148 -8.68 5.98 47.68
N PHE A 149 -9.47 5.05 47.15
CA PHE A 149 -9.10 4.12 46.09
C PHE A 149 -9.19 4.86 44.75
N GLY A 150 -8.09 5.46 44.30
CA GLY A 150 -8.01 6.10 42.99
C GLY A 150 -6.78 5.65 42.22
N THR A 151 -6.91 4.66 41.34
CA THR A 151 -5.94 4.48 40.26
C THR A 151 -5.94 5.75 39.40
N PRO A 152 -4.82 6.46 39.24
CA PRO A 152 -4.81 7.66 38.42
C PRO A 152 -5.10 7.23 36.98
N ASN A 153 -6.15 7.85 36.45
CA ASN A 153 -6.55 7.84 35.06
C ASN A 153 -5.32 8.25 34.22
N ARG A 154 -4.50 7.28 33.81
CA ARG A 154 -3.46 7.51 32.82
C ARG A 154 -4.22 7.73 31.52
N GLU A 155 -4.29 8.98 31.07
CA GLU A 155 -4.61 9.27 29.68
C GLU A 155 -3.83 8.27 28.81
N PRO A 156 -4.47 7.58 27.86
CA PRO A 156 -3.75 6.72 26.94
C PRO A 156 -2.67 7.58 26.30
N VAL A 157 -1.42 7.25 26.59
CA VAL A 157 -0.26 7.89 25.98
C VAL A 157 -0.47 7.73 24.49
N LYS A 158 -0.82 8.82 23.80
CA LYS A 158 -0.82 8.86 22.33
C LYS A 158 0.55 8.33 21.93
N LYS A 159 0.61 7.14 21.33
CA LYS A 159 1.85 6.65 20.73
C LYS A 159 2.32 7.74 19.79
N GLN A 160 3.38 8.45 20.16
CA GLN A 160 3.96 9.46 19.28
C GLN A 160 4.38 8.73 18.02
N GLU A 161 3.98 9.26 16.86
CA GLU A 161 4.50 8.74 15.61
C GLU A 161 6.04 8.82 15.67
N PRO A 162 6.75 7.76 15.25
CA PRO A 162 8.19 7.73 15.39
C PRO A 162 8.81 8.93 14.66
N THR A 163 9.85 9.51 15.24
CA THR A 163 10.61 10.60 14.63
C THR A 163 11.35 10.12 13.37
N GLY A 164 11.92 11.03 12.57
CA GLY A 164 12.60 10.69 11.32
C GLY A 164 13.68 9.60 11.45
N ILE A 165 14.41 9.57 12.57
CA ILE A 165 15.42 8.55 12.85
C ILE A 165 14.78 7.22 13.29
N GLU A 166 13.80 7.27 14.19
CA GLU A 166 13.09 6.07 14.66
C GLU A 166 12.34 5.37 13.51
N LEU A 167 11.81 6.13 12.55
CA LEU A 167 11.19 5.58 11.34
C LEU A 167 12.18 4.82 10.46
N VAL A 168 13.42 5.30 10.35
CA VAL A 168 14.47 4.62 9.58
C VAL A 168 14.83 3.30 10.25
N ASP A 169 15.02 3.29 11.58
CA ASP A 169 15.32 2.06 12.33
C ASP A 169 14.21 1.01 12.22
N VAL A 170 12.94 1.43 12.32
CA VAL A 170 11.79 0.53 12.12
C VAL A 170 11.78 -0.07 10.71
N LYS A 171 12.05 0.74 9.67
CA LYS A 171 12.11 0.27 8.29
C LYS A 171 13.26 -0.70 8.07
N LEU A 172 14.44 -0.42 8.62
CA LEU A 172 15.60 -1.31 8.55
C LEU A 172 15.32 -2.64 9.26
N THR A 173 14.78 -2.59 10.48
CA THR A 173 14.41 -3.77 11.25
C THR A 173 13.40 -4.63 10.50
N SER A 174 12.37 -4.03 9.89
CA SER A 174 11.39 -4.75 9.08
C SER A 174 12.03 -5.33 7.82
N ARG A 175 12.82 -4.54 7.08
CA ARG A 175 13.45 -4.95 5.82
C ARG A 175 14.42 -6.11 5.99
N TYR A 176 15.31 -6.01 6.97
CA TYR A 176 16.35 -7.01 7.23
C TYR A 176 15.90 -8.14 8.16
N GLY A 177 14.74 -7.99 8.81
CA GLY A 177 14.04 -9.07 9.51
C GLY A 177 13.11 -9.89 8.60
N ASN A 178 12.99 -9.53 7.32
CA ASN A 178 12.15 -10.19 6.33
C ASN A 178 12.99 -11.13 5.43
N PRO A 179 12.83 -12.46 5.53
CA PRO A 179 13.64 -13.40 4.76
C PRO A 179 13.52 -13.26 3.24
N ALA A 180 12.35 -12.86 2.73
CA ALA A 180 12.15 -12.67 1.29
C ALA A 180 12.95 -11.48 0.77
N ILE A 181 13.02 -10.39 1.54
CA ILE A 181 13.85 -9.23 1.20
C ILE A 181 15.34 -9.59 1.34
N GLU A 182 15.71 -10.34 2.37
CA GLU A 182 17.10 -10.82 2.54
C GLU A 182 17.55 -11.68 1.35
N ARG A 183 16.71 -12.62 0.89
CA ARG A 183 16.95 -13.41 -0.33
C ARG A 183 17.05 -12.53 -1.57
N PHE A 184 16.17 -11.55 -1.71
CA PHE A 184 16.24 -10.57 -2.81
C PHE A 184 17.58 -9.82 -2.80
N ILE A 185 18.03 -9.33 -1.64
CA ILE A 185 19.29 -8.58 -1.52
C ILE A 185 20.50 -9.47 -1.84
N LYS A 186 20.52 -10.70 -1.32
CA LYS A 186 21.61 -11.66 -1.55
C LYS A 186 21.63 -12.20 -2.99
N GLY A 187 20.46 -12.33 -3.61
CA GLY A 187 20.30 -12.86 -4.97
C GLY A 187 20.49 -11.83 -6.09
N THR A 188 20.69 -10.55 -5.76
CA THR A 188 20.82 -9.46 -6.72
C THR A 188 22.27 -8.97 -6.78
N SER A 189 22.85 -8.88 -7.98
CA SER A 189 24.22 -8.42 -8.19
C SER A 189 24.37 -6.91 -8.06
N GLY A 190 25.59 -6.43 -7.82
CA GLY A 190 25.88 -4.99 -7.74
C GLY A 190 25.46 -4.22 -8.99
N GLN A 191 25.71 -4.77 -10.18
CA GLN A 191 25.29 -4.16 -11.45
C GLN A 191 23.76 -4.12 -11.59
N GLN A 192 23.05 -5.15 -11.13
CA GLN A 192 21.59 -5.17 -11.12
C GLN A 192 21.04 -4.09 -10.17
N PHE A 193 21.65 -3.89 -9.01
CA PHE A 193 21.26 -2.80 -8.10
C PHE A 193 21.53 -1.41 -8.68
N VAL A 194 22.67 -1.20 -9.36
CA VAL A 194 22.95 0.06 -10.05
C VAL A 194 21.89 0.32 -11.13
N ASN A 195 21.57 -0.68 -11.95
CA ASN A 195 20.52 -0.56 -12.97
C ASN A 195 19.14 -0.29 -12.34
N LEU A 196 18.83 -0.91 -11.21
CA LEU A 196 17.61 -0.68 -10.47
C LEU A 196 17.56 0.74 -9.90
N TYR A 197 18.68 1.27 -9.41
CA TYR A 197 18.77 2.66 -8.95
C TYR A 197 18.52 3.64 -10.09
N LEU A 198 19.09 3.37 -11.28
CA LEU A 198 18.85 4.17 -12.49
C LEU A 198 17.38 4.13 -12.91
N GLU A 199 16.78 2.94 -12.96
CA GLU A 199 15.36 2.77 -13.29
C GLU A 199 14.45 3.46 -12.28
N THR A 200 14.72 3.26 -10.98
CA THR A 200 14.00 3.90 -9.88
C THR A 200 14.07 5.42 -10.00
N SER A 201 15.27 5.96 -10.18
CA SER A 201 15.47 7.40 -10.33
C SER A 201 14.71 7.98 -11.53
N ARG A 202 14.76 7.29 -12.69
CA ARG A 202 14.02 7.68 -13.88
C ARG A 202 12.51 7.67 -13.66
N LEU A 203 11.98 6.65 -12.98
CA LEU A 203 10.55 6.58 -12.66
C LEU A 203 10.13 7.66 -11.68
N ILE A 204 10.95 7.97 -10.67
CA ILE A 204 10.69 9.09 -9.75
C ILE A 204 10.59 10.40 -10.53
N ASP A 205 11.61 10.71 -11.34
CA ASP A 205 11.65 11.95 -12.14
C ASP A 205 10.45 12.04 -13.10
N ALA A 206 10.12 10.92 -13.74
CA ALA A 206 9.08 10.86 -14.75
C ALA A 206 7.66 10.80 -14.19
N ARG A 207 7.44 10.25 -12.98
CA ARG A 207 6.10 9.85 -12.50
C ARG A 207 5.72 10.37 -11.13
N HIS A 208 6.66 10.65 -10.23
CA HIS A 208 6.31 11.12 -8.90
C HIS A 208 5.62 12.50 -8.98
N LEU A 209 4.68 12.75 -8.07
CA LEU A 209 3.93 13.99 -7.97
C LEU A 209 4.86 15.18 -7.72
N GLN A 210 5.86 14.98 -6.86
CA GLN A 210 6.87 15.98 -6.48
C GLN A 210 8.24 15.28 -6.44
N PRO A 211 8.91 15.06 -7.58
CA PRO A 211 10.22 14.41 -7.59
C PRO A 211 11.24 15.29 -6.84
N ASN A 212 12.05 14.68 -6.00
CA ASN A 212 13.12 15.36 -5.27
C ASN A 212 14.46 15.30 -6.04
N SER A 213 15.46 16.02 -5.58
CA SER A 213 16.79 16.07 -6.21
C SER A 213 17.58 14.76 -6.00
N TYR A 214 18.53 14.49 -6.90
CA TYR A 214 19.44 13.35 -6.71
C TYR A 214 20.28 13.48 -5.43
N ARG A 215 20.59 14.70 -4.99
CA ARG A 215 21.25 14.97 -3.71
C ARG A 215 20.41 14.46 -2.53
N GLU A 216 19.13 14.82 -2.46
CA GLU A 216 18.23 14.39 -1.38
C GLU A 216 18.08 12.86 -1.33
N ARG A 217 18.03 12.18 -2.48
CA ARG A 217 17.99 10.71 -2.56
C ARG A 217 19.24 10.07 -1.97
N VAL A 218 20.42 10.60 -2.33
CA VAL A 218 21.70 10.10 -1.83
C VAL A 218 21.87 10.40 -0.33
N GLU A 219 21.46 11.59 0.11
CA GLU A 219 21.47 11.97 1.52
C GLU A 219 20.60 11.02 2.36
N GLN A 220 19.39 10.69 1.89
CA GLN A 220 18.55 9.71 2.57
C GLN A 220 19.17 8.31 2.59
N ALA A 221 19.79 7.87 1.49
CA ALA A 221 20.49 6.58 1.45
C ALA A 221 21.65 6.51 2.46
N VAL A 222 22.41 7.60 2.60
CA VAL A 222 23.48 7.68 3.61
C VAL A 222 22.91 7.73 5.02
N VAL A 223 21.81 8.45 5.26
CA VAL A 223 21.11 8.42 6.56
C VAL A 223 20.69 6.99 6.90
N ASN A 224 20.08 6.26 5.95
CA ASN A 224 19.70 4.87 6.13
C ASN A 224 20.91 4.01 6.50
N LEU A 225 22.02 4.12 5.77
CA LEU A 225 23.23 3.35 6.05
C LEU A 225 23.88 3.68 7.40
N LYS A 226 23.90 4.96 7.80
CA LYS A 226 24.43 5.39 9.09
C LYS A 226 23.63 4.82 10.26
N GLN A 227 22.32 4.66 10.09
CA GLN A 227 21.45 3.97 11.05
C GLN A 227 21.60 2.45 10.96
N ALA A 228 21.76 1.91 9.76
CA ALA A 228 21.90 0.47 9.51
C ALA A 228 23.09 -0.14 10.26
N VAL A 229 24.23 0.57 10.32
CA VAL A 229 25.41 0.09 11.05
C VAL A 229 25.27 0.09 12.58
N GLU A 230 24.18 0.65 13.10
CA GLU A 230 23.79 0.61 14.52
C GLU A 230 22.60 -0.34 14.75
N ASN A 231 21.95 -0.82 13.69
CA ASN A 231 20.78 -1.69 13.75
C ASN A 231 21.15 -3.18 13.84
N GLU A 232 20.66 -3.86 14.88
CA GLU A 232 21.00 -5.27 15.14
C GLU A 232 20.57 -6.23 14.03
N GLN A 233 19.41 -6.02 13.41
CA GLN A 233 18.92 -6.92 12.35
C GLN A 233 19.75 -6.76 11.08
N PHE A 234 20.10 -5.52 10.71
CA PHE A 234 20.99 -5.25 9.59
C PHE A 234 22.37 -5.89 9.79
N LEU A 235 23.00 -5.65 10.94
CA LEU A 235 24.31 -6.22 11.26
C LEU A 235 24.28 -7.75 11.22
N ARG A 236 23.23 -8.36 11.78
CA ARG A 236 23.04 -9.82 11.74
C ARG A 236 22.85 -10.35 10.31
N ALA A 237 21.99 -9.72 9.51
CA ALA A 237 21.70 -10.13 8.13
C ALA A 237 22.96 -10.13 7.25
N HIS A 238 23.91 -9.24 7.55
CA HIS A 238 25.18 -9.09 6.84
C HIS A 238 26.38 -9.72 7.57
N GLY A 239 26.18 -10.37 8.73
CA GLY A 239 27.26 -11.01 9.48
C GLY A 239 28.33 -10.04 10.00
N LEU A 240 27.94 -8.81 10.33
CA LEU A 240 28.83 -7.74 10.75
C LEU A 240 28.87 -7.58 12.27
N ASN A 241 30.05 -7.24 12.79
CA ASN A 241 30.24 -6.88 14.21
C ASN A 241 31.29 -5.75 14.32
N PRO A 242 31.00 -4.55 13.81
CA PRO A 242 31.97 -3.46 13.77
C PRO A 242 32.20 -2.89 15.16
N SER A 243 33.45 -2.54 15.47
CA SER A 243 33.76 -1.75 16.66
C SER A 243 33.21 -0.32 16.52
N ARG A 244 33.02 0.39 17.65
CA ARG A 244 32.60 1.80 17.64
C ARG A 244 33.49 2.68 16.76
N GLN A 245 34.80 2.43 16.75
CA GLN A 245 35.73 3.18 15.92
C GLN A 245 35.49 2.94 14.42
N GLN A 246 35.18 1.71 14.02
CA GLN A 246 34.84 1.39 12.63
C GLN A 246 33.51 2.02 12.21
N VAL A 247 32.51 2.01 13.09
CA VAL A 247 31.23 2.70 12.86
C VAL A 247 31.44 4.19 12.66
N THR A 248 32.19 4.86 13.55
CA THR A 248 32.51 6.28 13.41
C THR A 248 33.30 6.57 12.13
N ALA A 249 34.28 5.73 11.78
CA ALA A 249 35.06 5.88 10.56
C ALA A 249 34.18 5.74 9.31
N PHE A 250 33.26 4.77 9.29
CA PHE A 250 32.29 4.62 8.21
C PHE A 250 31.39 5.86 8.08
N GLN A 251 30.77 6.30 9.19
CA GLN A 251 29.86 7.43 9.20
C GLN A 251 30.55 8.71 8.69
N GLN A 252 31.76 9.01 9.16
CA GLN A 252 32.55 10.16 8.69
C GLN A 252 32.97 10.03 7.22
N GLY A 253 33.40 8.84 6.80
CA GLY A 253 33.77 8.59 5.41
C GLY A 253 32.58 8.73 4.45
N ALA A 254 31.40 8.26 4.84
CA ALA A 254 30.17 8.43 4.08
C ALA A 254 29.76 9.91 3.97
N ASP A 255 29.85 10.68 5.06
CA ASP A 255 29.60 12.12 5.04
C ASP A 255 30.59 12.85 4.11
N ASN A 256 31.87 12.46 4.13
CA ASN A 256 32.89 13.01 3.23
C ASN A 256 32.61 12.69 1.74
N CYS A 257 32.06 11.51 1.44
CA CYS A 257 31.65 11.18 0.07
C CYS A 257 30.65 12.19 -0.50
N LEU A 258 29.72 12.67 0.34
CA LEU A 258 28.67 13.63 -0.04
C LEU A 258 29.17 15.08 -0.05
N ALA A 259 30.00 15.45 0.93
CA ALA A 259 30.53 16.81 1.07
C ALA A 259 31.46 17.21 -0.09
N THR A 260 32.18 16.24 -0.65
CA THR A 260 33.18 16.46 -1.71
C THR A 260 32.61 16.37 -3.14
N ARG A 261 31.31 16.06 -3.28
CA ARG A 261 30.68 15.81 -4.61
C ARG A 261 29.55 16.79 -4.87
N ASN A 262 29.49 17.28 -6.09
CA ASN A 262 28.33 18.01 -6.59
C ASN A 262 27.34 17.02 -7.24
N ILE A 263 26.31 16.61 -6.51
CA ILE A 263 25.36 15.58 -6.95
C ILE A 263 24.17 16.25 -7.65
N GLN A 264 24.24 16.37 -8.98
CA GLN A 264 23.20 17.01 -9.80
C GLN A 264 22.56 16.08 -10.83
N THR A 265 23.23 14.99 -11.18
CA THR A 265 22.76 14.00 -12.14
C THR A 265 22.67 12.62 -11.50
N VAL A 266 21.96 11.71 -12.17
CA VAL A 266 21.91 10.31 -11.74
C VAL A 266 23.30 9.65 -11.73
N ASN A 267 24.19 10.06 -12.64
CA ASN A 267 25.56 9.55 -12.69
C ASN A 267 26.39 10.04 -11.50
N ASP A 268 26.21 11.29 -11.05
CA ASP A 268 26.87 11.79 -9.84
C ASP A 268 26.41 11.02 -8.60
N ALA A 269 25.11 10.66 -8.56
CA ALA A 269 24.57 9.85 -7.47
C ALA A 269 25.14 8.42 -7.48
N VAL A 270 25.30 7.80 -8.65
CA VAL A 270 25.97 6.50 -8.80
C VAL A 270 27.45 6.61 -8.38
N ASN A 271 28.15 7.70 -8.72
CA ASN A 271 29.52 7.94 -8.26
C ASN A 271 29.61 8.11 -6.73
N ALA A 272 28.60 8.73 -6.11
CA ALA A 272 28.50 8.81 -4.66
C ALA A 272 28.25 7.42 -4.04
N MET A 273 27.38 6.61 -4.64
CA MET A 273 27.14 5.21 -4.25
C MET A 273 28.45 4.39 -4.24
N TYR A 274 29.26 4.48 -5.30
CA TYR A 274 30.55 3.80 -5.35
C TYR A 274 31.54 4.28 -4.29
N CYS A 275 31.57 5.59 -4.00
CA CYS A 275 32.38 6.12 -2.91
C CYS A 275 31.95 5.52 -1.56
N VAL A 276 30.66 5.56 -1.25
CA VAL A 276 30.13 5.03 0.01
C VAL A 276 30.37 3.52 0.11
N ALA A 277 30.19 2.77 -0.98
CA ALA A 277 30.48 1.34 -1.02
C ALA A 277 31.95 1.03 -0.73
N THR A 278 32.87 1.83 -1.29
CA THR A 278 34.31 1.71 -1.02
C THR A 278 34.63 1.95 0.45
N VAL A 279 34.11 3.05 1.02
CA VAL A 279 34.27 3.36 2.45
C VAL A 279 33.69 2.25 3.32
N ALA A 280 32.50 1.76 3.02
CA ALA A 280 31.83 0.71 3.78
C ALA A 280 32.64 -0.61 3.77
N SER A 281 33.13 -1.01 2.60
CA SER A 281 33.97 -2.20 2.47
C SER A 281 35.28 -2.07 3.24
N GLN A 282 35.93 -0.91 3.21
CA GLN A 282 37.24 -0.71 3.85
C GLN A 282 37.15 -0.56 5.38
N THR A 283 36.06 -0.02 5.90
CA THR A 283 35.93 0.30 7.34
C THR A 283 35.25 -0.80 8.13
N ILE A 284 34.13 -1.31 7.61
CA ILE A 284 33.25 -2.26 8.30
C ILE A 284 33.08 -3.58 7.55
N GLY A 285 33.68 -3.75 6.37
CA GLY A 285 33.55 -4.98 5.58
C GLY A 285 32.16 -5.19 4.97
N LEU A 286 31.34 -4.15 4.88
CA LEU A 286 29.99 -4.25 4.32
C LEU A 286 30.06 -4.47 2.80
N ASN A 287 29.27 -5.42 2.31
CA ASN A 287 29.17 -5.73 0.89
C ASN A 287 28.58 -4.54 0.09
N GLY A 288 29.17 -4.21 -1.06
CA GLY A 288 28.71 -3.13 -1.93
C GLY A 288 27.25 -3.28 -2.41
N ASN A 289 26.73 -4.51 -2.52
CA ASN A 289 25.33 -4.77 -2.89
C ASN A 289 24.37 -4.25 -1.81
N ALA A 290 24.73 -4.36 -0.52
CA ALA A 290 23.92 -3.83 0.57
C ALA A 290 23.86 -2.29 0.51
N VAL A 291 24.99 -1.65 0.20
CA VAL A 291 25.05 -0.20 -0.03
C VAL A 291 24.19 0.19 -1.23
N ALA A 292 24.31 -0.51 -2.35
CA ALA A 292 23.53 -0.23 -3.54
C ALA A 292 22.02 -0.44 -3.31
N ALA A 293 21.64 -1.48 -2.56
CA ALA A 293 20.26 -1.71 -2.14
C ALA A 293 19.71 -0.54 -1.30
N GLU A 294 20.47 -0.07 -0.30
CA GLU A 294 20.09 1.08 0.52
C GLU A 294 19.95 2.37 -0.29
N PHE A 295 20.72 2.53 -1.38
CA PHE A 295 20.53 3.65 -2.30
C PHE A 295 19.20 3.58 -3.04
N VAL A 296 18.75 2.39 -3.47
CA VAL A 296 17.43 2.22 -4.09
C VAL A 296 16.32 2.51 -3.09
N TYR A 297 16.42 1.97 -1.87
CA TYR A 297 15.44 2.24 -0.82
C TYR A 297 15.42 3.72 -0.42
N GLY A 298 16.59 4.33 -0.21
CA GLY A 298 16.72 5.76 0.11
C GLY A 298 16.12 6.67 -0.97
N ALA A 299 16.29 6.32 -2.26
CA ALA A 299 15.67 7.05 -3.35
C ALA A 299 14.13 7.06 -3.27
N ALA A 300 13.50 5.92 -2.97
CA ALA A 300 12.05 5.87 -2.81
C ALA A 300 11.57 6.51 -1.50
N GLU A 301 12.30 6.30 -0.41
CA GLU A 301 11.92 6.74 0.95
C GLU A 301 12.11 8.24 1.19
N SER A 302 12.95 8.88 0.38
CA SER A 302 13.19 10.33 0.41
C SER A 302 12.04 11.17 -0.18
N LEU A 303 11.03 10.54 -0.76
CA LEU A 303 9.92 11.22 -1.44
C LEU A 303 8.77 11.54 -0.49
N ASP A 304 8.16 10.50 0.05
CA ASP A 304 7.06 10.57 1.00
C ASP A 304 6.90 9.22 1.74
N LYS A 305 5.98 9.17 2.71
CA LYS A 305 5.70 7.96 3.49
C LYS A 305 4.93 6.87 2.73
N TYR A 306 4.54 7.09 1.48
CA TYR A 306 3.70 6.17 0.69
C TYR A 306 4.42 5.51 -0.47
N SER A 307 5.53 6.11 -0.92
CA SER A 307 6.39 5.63 -1.99
C SER A 307 7.36 4.58 -1.46
N SER A 308 7.50 3.47 -2.18
CA SER A 308 8.30 2.34 -1.70
C SER A 308 8.68 1.37 -2.82
N LEU A 309 9.84 0.73 -2.68
CA LEU A 309 10.22 -0.44 -3.47
C LEU A 309 9.49 -1.70 -2.95
N LEU A 310 8.89 -2.46 -3.86
CA LEU A 310 8.23 -3.74 -3.59
C LEU A 310 8.93 -4.81 -4.44
N PRO A 311 10.05 -5.38 -3.98
CA PRO A 311 10.79 -6.37 -4.76
C PRO A 311 10.00 -7.68 -4.84
N GLU A 312 10.18 -8.41 -5.94
CA GLU A 312 9.67 -9.78 -6.10
C GLU A 312 10.70 -10.80 -5.61
N ASP A 313 10.29 -11.74 -4.76
CA ASP A 313 11.13 -12.89 -4.43
C ASP A 313 11.12 -13.91 -5.58
N ARG A 314 12.13 -13.81 -6.44
CA ARG A 314 12.34 -14.71 -7.59
C ARG A 314 13.09 -15.99 -7.24
N THR A 315 13.62 -16.10 -6.01
CA THR A 315 14.63 -17.11 -5.66
C THR A 315 14.04 -18.46 -5.27
N GLY A 316 12.72 -18.52 -5.02
CA GLY A 316 11.98 -19.77 -4.96
C GLY A 316 12.32 -20.67 -3.77
N GLN A 317 11.87 -20.27 -2.56
CA GLN A 317 11.43 -21.05 -1.38
C GLN A 317 12.17 -20.65 -0.08
N PRO A 318 11.52 -20.62 1.11
CA PRO A 318 10.25 -21.28 1.47
C PRO A 318 9.08 -20.32 1.78
N GLY A 319 7.83 -20.50 1.32
CA GLY A 319 7.25 -21.43 0.36
C GLY A 319 6.75 -20.71 -0.89
N ALA A 320 7.29 -21.07 -2.06
CA ALA A 320 7.22 -20.29 -3.29
C ALA A 320 5.80 -19.86 -3.68
N MET A 321 5.68 -18.55 -3.84
CA MET A 321 4.57 -17.84 -4.48
C MET A 321 4.58 -18.17 -5.98
N LEU A 322 4.03 -19.33 -6.35
CA LEU A 322 3.64 -19.63 -7.72
C LEU A 322 2.12 -19.80 -7.71
N ASP A 323 1.46 -18.70 -8.08
CA ASP A 323 0.11 -18.58 -8.66
C ASP A 323 -0.62 -17.32 -8.19
N VAL A 324 -0.01 -16.15 -8.37
CA VAL A 324 -0.79 -14.95 -8.68
C VAL A 324 -0.19 -14.37 -9.96
N PRO A 325 -0.94 -14.30 -11.07
CA PRO A 325 -0.55 -13.42 -12.16
C PRO A 325 -0.66 -11.98 -11.65
N THR A 326 0.37 -11.48 -10.97
CA THR A 326 0.58 -10.04 -10.76
C THR A 326 1.03 -9.39 -12.07
N LYS A 327 0.22 -9.58 -13.11
CA LYS A 327 0.26 -8.83 -14.36
C LYS A 327 -0.89 -7.82 -14.41
N THR A 328 -1.15 -7.15 -13.29
CA THR A 328 -1.87 -5.86 -13.35
C THR A 328 -1.49 -5.01 -12.15
N ALA A 329 -0.91 -3.85 -12.43
CA ALA A 329 -0.73 -2.79 -11.47
C ALA A 329 -2.06 -2.51 -10.75
N GLY A 330 -2.06 -2.59 -9.42
CA GLY A 330 -3.19 -2.16 -8.59
C GLY A 330 -4.18 -3.23 -8.13
N VAL A 331 -4.03 -4.52 -8.44
CA VAL A 331 -4.87 -5.55 -7.80
C VAL A 331 -4.32 -5.83 -6.40
N MET A 332 -5.03 -5.34 -5.38
CA MET A 332 -4.86 -5.79 -4.00
C MET A 332 -5.31 -7.25 -3.93
N ASP A 333 -4.50 -8.12 -3.32
CA ASP A 333 -4.85 -9.52 -3.10
C ASP A 333 -6.23 -9.65 -2.43
N ASP A 334 -7.24 -10.06 -3.21
CA ASP A 334 -8.59 -10.46 -2.78
C ASP A 334 -8.60 -11.86 -2.13
N HIS A 335 -7.43 -12.50 -2.11
CA HIS A 335 -7.20 -13.81 -1.56
C HIS A 335 -5.80 -13.90 -0.98
N VAL A 336 -5.64 -14.72 0.04
CA VAL A 336 -4.32 -15.13 0.53
C VAL A 336 -4.09 -16.59 0.20
N VAL A 337 -2.89 -16.91 -0.28
CA VAL A 337 -2.45 -18.30 -0.43
C VAL A 337 -1.66 -18.68 0.83
N GLY A 338 -2.18 -19.64 1.58
CA GLY A 338 -1.61 -20.08 2.85
C GLY A 338 -2.63 -20.88 3.65
N ILE A 339 -2.67 -20.68 4.96
CA ILE A 339 -3.62 -21.35 5.85
C ILE A 339 -4.85 -20.51 6.18
N GLY A 340 -4.90 -19.24 5.77
CA GLY A 340 -6.02 -18.34 6.02
C GLY A 340 -6.22 -18.01 7.50
N VAL A 341 -5.26 -17.32 8.10
CA VAL A 341 -5.28 -16.94 9.51
C VAL A 341 -4.78 -15.51 9.68
N GLU A 342 -5.38 -14.77 10.61
CA GLU A 342 -4.89 -13.49 11.11
C GLU A 342 -4.10 -13.73 12.40
N ILE A 343 -2.91 -13.16 12.48
CA ILE A 343 -1.91 -13.48 13.51
C ILE A 343 -1.26 -12.22 14.08
N LYS A 344 -0.78 -12.31 15.31
CA LYS A 344 0.03 -11.27 15.96
C LYS A 344 1.32 -11.87 16.54
N PRO A 345 2.38 -11.07 16.73
CA PRO A 345 3.57 -11.52 17.45
C PRO A 345 3.23 -12.01 18.85
N HIS A 346 3.91 -13.08 19.30
CA HIS A 346 3.81 -13.64 20.64
C HIS A 346 5.22 -14.03 21.12
N GLU A 347 5.48 -14.03 22.43
CA GLU A 347 6.82 -14.33 22.98
C GLU A 347 7.36 -15.72 22.54
N ASP A 348 6.46 -16.71 22.49
CA ASP A 348 6.77 -18.08 22.08
C ASP A 348 6.55 -18.36 20.58
N GLY A 349 6.15 -17.36 19.79
CA GLY A 349 5.89 -17.52 18.36
C GLY A 349 4.89 -16.51 17.82
N ILE A 350 3.74 -16.98 17.31
CA ILE A 350 2.66 -16.11 16.82
C ILE A 350 1.33 -16.56 17.39
N VAL A 351 0.48 -15.62 17.78
CA VAL A 351 -0.86 -15.90 18.31
C VAL A 351 -1.91 -15.73 17.23
N VAL A 352 -2.87 -16.67 17.17
CA VAL A 352 -4.03 -16.63 16.28
C VAL A 352 -5.03 -15.59 16.80
N VAL A 353 -5.26 -14.55 16.00
CA VAL A 353 -6.30 -13.55 16.26
C VAL A 353 -7.64 -14.05 15.75
N LYS A 354 -7.65 -14.61 14.53
CA LYS A 354 -8.85 -15.06 13.82
C LYS A 354 -8.48 -16.08 12.75
N ALA A 355 -9.21 -17.20 12.69
CA ALA A 355 -9.20 -18.08 11.53
C ALA A 355 -10.18 -17.57 10.46
N LEU A 356 -9.73 -17.48 9.21
CA LEU A 356 -10.56 -16.98 8.12
C LEU A 356 -11.63 -18.02 7.75
N ARG A 357 -12.87 -17.54 7.55
CA ARG A 357 -14.01 -18.41 7.25
C ARG A 357 -13.78 -19.14 5.92
N GLY A 358 -14.01 -20.46 5.91
CA GLY A 358 -13.78 -21.32 4.75
C GLY A 358 -12.30 -21.63 4.47
N GLY A 359 -11.37 -21.11 5.28
CA GLY A 359 -9.94 -21.33 5.13
C GLY A 359 -9.42 -22.60 5.84
N PRO A 360 -8.22 -23.09 5.49
CA PRO A 360 -7.60 -24.26 6.11
C PRO A 360 -7.46 -24.17 7.63
N ALA A 361 -7.13 -22.99 8.18
CA ALA A 361 -6.98 -22.79 9.62
C ALA A 361 -8.31 -23.03 10.35
N GLN A 362 -9.43 -22.52 9.81
CA GLN A 362 -10.75 -22.77 10.40
C GLN A 362 -11.10 -24.27 10.32
N ALA A 363 -10.89 -24.88 9.15
CA ALA A 363 -11.15 -26.32 8.96
C ALA A 363 -10.26 -27.20 9.86
N GLY A 364 -9.05 -26.72 10.18
CA GLY A 364 -8.11 -27.35 11.09
C GLY A 364 -8.38 -27.11 12.57
N GLY A 365 -9.46 -26.39 12.92
CA GLY A 365 -9.82 -26.09 14.30
C GLY A 365 -8.82 -25.19 15.00
N LEU A 366 -8.22 -24.23 14.29
CA LEU A 366 -7.45 -23.17 14.90
C LEU A 366 -8.40 -22.13 15.48
N ASP A 367 -8.25 -21.85 16.76
CA ASP A 367 -9.10 -20.94 17.51
C ASP A 367 -8.33 -19.69 17.92
N ARG A 368 -9.09 -18.64 18.23
CA ARG A 368 -8.50 -17.41 18.79
C ARG A 368 -7.73 -17.74 20.07
N GLY A 369 -6.55 -17.15 20.20
CA GLY A 369 -5.69 -17.30 21.37
C GLY A 369 -4.75 -18.50 21.29
N ASP A 370 -4.92 -19.39 20.30
CA ASP A 370 -3.93 -20.42 20.03
C ASP A 370 -2.59 -19.79 19.64
N VAL A 371 -1.49 -20.31 20.19
CA VAL A 371 -0.13 -19.86 19.88
C VAL A 371 0.52 -20.89 18.96
N ILE A 372 0.87 -20.51 17.75
CA ILE A 372 1.69 -21.32 16.84
C ILE A 372 3.16 -21.12 17.27
N THR A 373 3.78 -22.20 17.73
CA THR A 373 5.14 -22.21 18.28
C THR A 373 6.18 -22.74 17.29
N SER A 374 5.75 -23.53 16.30
CA SER A 374 6.63 -24.02 15.23
C SER A 374 5.90 -24.27 13.92
N ILE A 375 6.62 -24.16 12.80
CA ILE A 375 6.13 -24.47 11.45
C ILE A 375 7.12 -25.42 10.77
N ASN A 376 6.65 -26.57 10.31
CA ASN A 376 7.46 -27.63 9.70
C ASN A 376 8.68 -28.00 10.55
N GLY A 377 8.51 -28.05 11.88
CA GLY A 377 9.57 -28.34 12.85
C GLY A 377 10.51 -27.18 13.16
N GLN A 378 10.36 -26.03 12.50
CA GLN A 378 11.15 -24.83 12.79
C GLN A 378 10.49 -24.01 13.89
N SER A 379 11.21 -23.75 14.98
CA SER A 379 10.73 -22.91 16.08
C SER A 379 10.54 -21.45 15.66
N LEU A 380 9.45 -20.85 16.12
CA LEU A 380 9.12 -19.43 15.92
C LEU A 380 9.55 -18.54 17.07
N ARG A 381 10.06 -19.11 18.18
CA ARG A 381 10.48 -18.31 19.34
C ARG A 381 11.58 -17.33 18.97
N GLY A 382 11.37 -16.06 19.29
CA GLY A 382 12.31 -14.98 18.96
C GLY A 382 12.48 -14.70 17.46
N ARG A 383 11.60 -15.24 16.60
CA ARG A 383 11.58 -14.95 15.15
C ARG A 383 10.62 -13.81 14.85
N SER A 384 10.84 -13.15 13.72
CA SER A 384 9.94 -12.09 13.24
C SER A 384 8.60 -12.67 12.76
N LEU A 385 7.56 -11.83 12.76
CA LEU A 385 6.27 -12.20 12.15
C LEU A 385 6.44 -12.55 10.67
N ASP A 386 7.25 -11.79 9.94
CA ASP A 386 7.53 -12.04 8.52
C ASP A 386 8.19 -13.39 8.27
N TYR A 387 9.08 -13.84 9.17
CA TYR A 387 9.65 -15.19 9.12
C TYR A 387 8.56 -16.26 9.23
N ALA A 388 7.62 -16.10 10.16
CA ALA A 388 6.51 -17.04 10.29
C ALA A 388 5.59 -17.00 9.06
N VAL A 389 5.30 -15.81 8.51
CA VAL A 389 4.49 -15.65 7.30
C VAL A 389 5.15 -16.33 6.09
N ASP A 390 6.47 -16.21 5.93
CA ASP A 390 7.24 -16.87 4.85
C ASP A 390 7.05 -18.39 4.91
N LEU A 391 7.14 -18.98 6.12
CA LEU A 391 6.93 -20.42 6.33
C LEU A 391 5.46 -20.87 6.16
N ILE A 392 4.49 -20.03 6.53
CA ILE A 392 3.06 -20.32 6.35
C ILE A 392 2.69 -20.32 4.87
N LYS A 393 3.24 -19.38 4.10
CA LYS A 393 3.03 -19.30 2.64
C LYS A 393 3.68 -20.48 1.92
N GLY A 394 3.18 -20.77 0.72
CA GLY A 394 3.58 -21.93 -0.06
C GLY A 394 2.61 -22.26 -1.16
N GLN A 395 3.04 -23.11 -2.08
CA GLN A 395 2.24 -23.58 -3.19
C GLN A 395 0.92 -24.19 -2.69
N ILE A 396 -0.17 -23.90 -3.42
CA ILE A 396 -1.49 -24.44 -3.13
C ILE A 396 -1.46 -25.98 -3.08
N GLY A 397 -2.18 -26.58 -2.14
CA GLY A 397 -2.29 -28.01 -1.94
C GLY A 397 -1.15 -28.64 -1.11
N THR A 398 -0.02 -27.94 -0.95
CA THR A 398 1.11 -28.44 -0.17
C THR A 398 0.80 -28.48 1.34
N PRO A 399 1.30 -29.48 2.08
CA PRO A 399 1.10 -29.56 3.52
C PRO A 399 1.96 -28.54 4.28
N VAL A 400 1.47 -28.12 5.44
CA VAL A 400 2.21 -27.35 6.45
C VAL A 400 1.87 -27.91 7.83
N LEU A 401 2.90 -28.30 8.58
CA LEU A 401 2.77 -28.82 9.94
C LEU A 401 2.94 -27.67 10.93
N LEU A 402 1.94 -27.44 11.76
CA LEU A 402 1.97 -26.44 12.83
C LEU A 402 2.13 -27.14 14.18
N GLY A 403 3.15 -26.76 14.94
CA GLY A 403 3.19 -27.02 16.38
C GLY A 403 2.57 -25.84 17.12
N MET A 404 1.69 -26.13 18.08
CA MET A 404 0.81 -25.13 18.69
C MET A 404 0.59 -25.38 20.18
N THR A 405 0.41 -24.31 20.92
CA THR A 405 -0.15 -24.33 22.28
C THR A 405 -1.56 -23.77 22.21
N LYS A 406 -2.54 -24.57 22.59
CA LYS A 406 -3.95 -24.17 22.65
C LYS A 406 -4.17 -23.16 23.77
N SER A 407 -5.25 -22.39 23.68
CA SER A 407 -5.62 -21.40 24.72
C SER A 407 -5.82 -22.00 26.12
N ASP A 408 -6.09 -23.30 26.23
CA ASP A 408 -6.16 -24.08 27.48
C ASP A 408 -4.79 -24.56 28.01
N GLY A 409 -3.70 -24.21 27.32
CA GLY A 409 -2.32 -24.60 27.64
C GLY A 409 -1.87 -25.93 27.05
N ARG A 410 -2.73 -26.66 26.33
CA ARG A 410 -2.39 -27.97 25.75
C ARG A 410 -1.53 -27.82 24.50
N GLU A 411 -0.41 -28.54 24.45
CA GLU A 411 0.39 -28.65 23.23
C GLU A 411 -0.26 -29.61 22.23
N THR A 412 -0.22 -29.25 20.94
CA THR A 412 -0.77 -30.05 19.85
C THR A 412 -0.02 -29.79 18.55
N GLN A 413 -0.15 -30.73 17.61
CA GLN A 413 0.27 -30.53 16.23
C GLN A 413 -0.92 -30.63 15.28
N VAL A 414 -0.93 -29.81 14.24
CA VAL A 414 -1.97 -29.82 13.20
C VAL A 414 -1.31 -29.70 11.83
N THR A 415 -1.61 -30.64 10.94
CA THR A 415 -1.20 -30.55 9.54
C THR A 415 -2.32 -29.95 8.72
N LEU A 416 -2.07 -28.78 8.11
CA LEU A 416 -2.99 -28.12 7.20
C LEU A 416 -2.50 -28.27 5.76
N ARG A 417 -3.43 -28.13 4.81
CA ARG A 417 -3.07 -27.97 3.39
C ARG A 417 -3.25 -26.51 3.02
N ARG A 418 -2.23 -25.93 2.38
CA ARG A 418 -2.29 -24.56 1.89
C ARG A 418 -3.39 -24.46 0.83
N ALA A 419 -4.18 -23.40 0.90
CA ALA A 419 -5.22 -23.14 -0.07
C ALA A 419 -5.29 -21.64 -0.38
N ARG A 420 -5.95 -21.31 -1.49
CA ARG A 420 -6.44 -19.97 -1.74
C ARG A 420 -7.61 -19.71 -0.80
N VAL A 421 -7.51 -18.66 0.02
CA VAL A 421 -8.54 -18.25 0.96
C VAL A 421 -9.00 -16.86 0.59
N GLU A 422 -10.27 -16.74 0.20
CA GLU A 422 -10.88 -15.45 -0.14
C GLU A 422 -11.01 -14.56 1.09
N LEU A 423 -10.54 -13.33 0.97
CA LEU A 423 -10.70 -12.31 1.99
C LEU A 423 -11.99 -11.55 1.72
N LYS A 424 -13.06 -11.88 2.45
CA LYS A 424 -14.27 -11.05 2.43
C LYS A 424 -13.93 -9.65 2.93
N SER A 425 -14.26 -8.67 2.12
CA SER A 425 -14.11 -7.26 2.44
C SER A 425 -15.25 -6.73 3.32
N VAL A 426 -16.46 -7.26 3.14
CA VAL A 426 -17.60 -7.05 4.04
C VAL A 426 -17.54 -8.10 5.15
N SER A 427 -17.12 -7.66 6.34
CA SER A 427 -16.85 -8.55 7.47
C SER A 427 -18.08 -8.81 8.34
N GLU A 428 -19.01 -7.86 8.37
CA GLU A 428 -20.28 -7.97 9.09
C GLU A 428 -21.43 -7.36 8.27
N ALA A 429 -22.57 -8.05 8.25
CA ALA A 429 -23.84 -7.54 7.73
C ALA A 429 -24.99 -8.14 8.57
N LYS A 430 -25.67 -7.33 9.38
CA LYS A 430 -26.78 -7.79 10.24
C LYS A 430 -27.75 -6.67 10.63
N ILE A 431 -28.97 -7.04 11.03
CA ILE A 431 -29.91 -6.12 11.69
C ILE A 431 -29.50 -6.00 13.16
N ILE A 432 -29.18 -4.78 13.61
CA ILE A 432 -28.78 -4.50 15.01
C ILE A 432 -29.96 -4.01 15.87
N ASP A 433 -31.04 -3.57 15.24
CA ASP A 433 -32.32 -3.31 15.90
C ASP A 433 -33.49 -3.68 14.96
N SER A 434 -34.19 -4.76 15.29
CA SER A 434 -35.32 -5.25 14.51
C SER A 434 -36.58 -4.39 14.65
N ARG A 435 -36.74 -3.62 15.74
CA ARG A 435 -37.91 -2.75 15.94
C ARG A 435 -37.87 -1.55 15.00
N ASN A 436 -36.72 -0.88 14.94
CA ASN A 436 -36.51 0.26 14.05
C ASN A 436 -35.99 -0.14 12.66
N GLY A 437 -35.57 -1.40 12.47
CA GLY A 437 -35.03 -1.90 11.21
C GLY A 437 -33.65 -1.35 10.91
N VAL A 438 -32.76 -1.22 11.90
CA VAL A 438 -31.42 -0.65 11.67
C VAL A 438 -30.48 -1.76 11.20
N GLY A 439 -30.05 -1.67 9.94
CA GLY A 439 -29.00 -2.51 9.37
C GLY A 439 -27.61 -1.98 9.71
N TYR A 440 -26.66 -2.89 9.87
CA TYR A 440 -25.25 -2.59 10.09
C TYR A 440 -24.42 -3.34 9.05
N ILE A 441 -23.53 -2.62 8.38
CA ILE A 441 -22.51 -3.19 7.48
C ILE A 441 -21.15 -2.70 7.95
N LYS A 442 -20.19 -3.62 8.13
CA LYS A 442 -18.77 -3.29 8.30
C LYS A 442 -18.00 -3.66 7.05
N LEU A 443 -17.30 -2.69 6.46
CA LEU A 443 -16.40 -2.91 5.33
C LEU A 443 -14.96 -2.68 5.82
N ASP A 444 -14.17 -3.74 5.87
CA ASP A 444 -12.79 -3.69 6.41
C ASP A 444 -11.79 -3.13 5.39
N LYS A 445 -12.07 -3.27 4.10
CA LYS A 445 -11.20 -2.79 3.01
C LYS A 445 -11.99 -2.60 1.71
N PHE A 446 -11.53 -1.72 0.83
CA PHE A 446 -12.03 -1.61 -0.54
C PHE A 446 -11.24 -2.56 -1.46
N ALA A 447 -11.75 -3.77 -1.68
CA ALA A 447 -11.17 -4.81 -2.52
C ALA A 447 -11.93 -4.94 -3.86
N ALA A 448 -11.41 -5.77 -4.77
CA ALA A 448 -12.02 -6.01 -6.07
C ALA A 448 -13.43 -6.64 -5.96
N THR A 449 -13.65 -7.48 -4.94
CA THR A 449 -14.93 -8.15 -4.67
C THR A 449 -15.93 -7.30 -3.89
N SER A 450 -15.50 -6.16 -3.32
CA SER A 450 -16.32 -5.37 -2.40
C SER A 450 -17.62 -4.88 -3.00
N ASP A 451 -17.65 -4.57 -4.30
CA ASP A 451 -18.87 -4.09 -4.96
C ASP A 451 -19.98 -5.16 -4.96
N ALA A 452 -19.62 -6.42 -5.24
CA ALA A 452 -20.54 -7.54 -5.27
C ALA A 452 -20.95 -7.99 -3.85
N GLU A 453 -19.99 -8.06 -2.92
CA GLU A 453 -20.25 -8.36 -1.50
C GLU A 453 -21.19 -7.32 -0.87
N MET A 454 -21.04 -6.04 -1.25
CA MET A 454 -21.91 -4.97 -0.79
C MET A 454 -23.34 -5.13 -1.34
N ASP A 455 -23.52 -5.53 -2.60
CA ASP A 455 -24.85 -5.81 -3.14
C ASP A 455 -25.53 -6.97 -2.39
N GLU A 456 -24.79 -8.06 -2.14
CA GLU A 456 -25.29 -9.20 -1.34
C GLU A 456 -25.72 -8.76 0.06
N ALA A 457 -24.88 -7.99 0.75
CA ALA A 457 -25.15 -7.49 2.09
C ALA A 457 -26.40 -6.57 2.13
N LEU A 458 -26.49 -5.62 1.21
CA LEU A 458 -27.61 -4.67 1.14
C LEU A 458 -28.94 -5.37 0.83
N TRP A 459 -28.95 -6.31 -0.12
CA TRP A 459 -30.17 -7.09 -0.42
C TRP A 459 -30.58 -7.99 0.73
N SER A 460 -29.61 -8.64 1.39
CA SER A 460 -29.88 -9.44 2.59
C SER A 460 -30.51 -8.58 3.69
N LEU A 461 -29.94 -7.42 4.00
CA LEU A 461 -30.48 -6.52 5.02
C LEU A 461 -31.86 -5.97 4.63
N TYR A 462 -32.06 -5.61 3.37
CA TYR A 462 -33.34 -5.16 2.85
C TYR A 462 -34.43 -6.22 3.04
N ASN A 463 -34.16 -7.46 2.66
CA ASN A 463 -35.08 -8.59 2.82
C ASN A 463 -35.37 -8.91 4.29
N ASN A 464 -34.45 -8.56 5.20
CA ASN A 464 -34.61 -8.67 6.64
C ASN A 464 -35.23 -7.42 7.30
N GLY A 465 -35.80 -6.49 6.52
CA GLY A 465 -36.57 -5.35 7.03
C GLY A 465 -35.76 -4.10 7.36
N MET A 466 -34.57 -3.92 6.75
CA MET A 466 -33.77 -2.71 6.92
C MET A 466 -34.52 -1.44 6.47
N LYS A 467 -34.58 -0.45 7.37
CA LYS A 467 -35.16 0.89 7.18
C LYS A 467 -34.12 2.00 7.29
N SER A 468 -33.00 1.76 7.97
CA SER A 468 -31.84 2.65 8.00
C SER A 468 -30.54 1.85 8.07
N LEU A 469 -29.41 2.46 7.69
CA LEU A 469 -28.11 1.80 7.59
C LEU A 469 -27.05 2.54 8.41
N VAL A 470 -26.33 1.79 9.25
CA VAL A 470 -25.04 2.19 9.81
C VAL A 470 -23.95 1.51 8.98
N PHE A 471 -23.15 2.30 8.27
CA PHE A 471 -22.04 1.83 7.45
C PHE A 471 -20.72 2.09 8.18
N ASP A 472 -20.02 1.06 8.64
CA ASP A 472 -18.82 1.18 9.45
C ASP A 472 -17.53 1.04 8.62
N LEU A 473 -16.75 2.13 8.57
CA LEU A 473 -15.41 2.22 7.94
C LEU A 473 -14.29 2.45 8.97
N ARG A 474 -14.57 2.32 10.27
CA ARG A 474 -13.54 2.46 11.31
C ARG A 474 -12.49 1.36 11.16
N GLY A 475 -11.21 1.76 11.20
CA GLY A 475 -10.09 0.85 10.95
C GLY A 475 -9.81 0.53 9.48
N ASN A 476 -10.64 1.00 8.53
CA ASN A 476 -10.47 0.66 7.11
C ASN A 476 -9.43 1.58 6.43
N PRO A 477 -8.24 1.06 6.04
CA PRO A 477 -7.15 1.86 5.47
C PRO A 477 -7.39 2.28 4.01
N GLY A 478 -8.56 1.96 3.46
CA GLY A 478 -8.95 2.22 2.09
C GLY A 478 -8.79 0.99 1.20
N GLY A 479 -8.21 1.20 0.01
CA GLY A 479 -8.08 0.16 -1.00
C GLY A 479 -8.28 0.72 -2.40
N LEU A 480 -8.96 -0.04 -3.27
CA LEU A 480 -9.15 0.32 -4.67
C LEU A 480 -10.05 1.55 -4.82
N LEU A 481 -9.54 2.54 -5.55
CA LEU A 481 -10.30 3.73 -5.93
C LEU A 481 -11.58 3.38 -6.70
N THR A 482 -11.48 2.43 -7.63
CA THR A 482 -12.62 1.93 -8.42
C THR A 482 -13.71 1.33 -7.55
N ALA A 483 -13.36 0.54 -6.52
CA ALA A 483 -14.34 0.00 -5.58
C ALA A 483 -15.02 1.12 -4.76
N ALA A 484 -14.27 2.14 -4.34
CA ALA A 484 -14.83 3.30 -3.65
C ALA A 484 -15.86 4.04 -4.52
N ILE A 485 -15.53 4.26 -5.80
CA ILE A 485 -16.43 4.89 -6.77
C ILE A 485 -17.68 4.05 -7.02
N SER A 486 -17.52 2.74 -7.26
CA SER A 486 -18.64 1.84 -7.52
C SER A 486 -19.59 1.74 -6.32
N ILE A 487 -19.06 1.60 -5.10
CA ILE A 487 -19.87 1.56 -3.88
C ILE A 487 -20.52 2.93 -3.62
N SER A 488 -19.82 4.05 -3.83
CA SER A 488 -20.41 5.40 -3.71
C SER A 488 -21.60 5.58 -4.66
N ASN A 489 -21.46 5.10 -5.90
CA ASN A 489 -22.52 5.10 -6.91
C ASN A 489 -23.77 4.31 -6.48
N LYS A 490 -23.68 3.38 -5.53
CA LYS A 490 -24.87 2.70 -4.99
C LYS A 490 -25.75 3.61 -4.15
N PHE A 491 -25.22 4.71 -3.61
CA PHE A 491 -25.92 5.59 -2.67
C PHE A 491 -26.11 7.02 -3.19
N VAL A 492 -25.12 7.55 -3.93
CA VAL A 492 -25.12 8.92 -4.45
C VAL A 492 -25.82 8.93 -5.82
N PRO A 493 -26.98 9.59 -5.99
CA PRO A 493 -27.73 9.56 -7.25
C PRO A 493 -27.18 10.54 -8.30
N GLN A 494 -26.56 11.64 -7.87
CA GLN A 494 -25.99 12.68 -8.72
C GLN A 494 -24.90 13.45 -7.96
N GLY A 495 -24.04 14.17 -8.69
CA GLY A 495 -22.96 14.97 -8.13
C GLY A 495 -21.59 14.29 -8.26
N ASN A 496 -20.54 14.98 -7.83
CA ASN A 496 -19.17 14.48 -7.92
C ASN A 496 -18.92 13.46 -6.79
N ILE A 497 -18.10 12.45 -7.07
CA ILE A 497 -17.63 11.48 -6.07
C ILE A 497 -16.20 11.84 -5.65
N VAL A 498 -15.31 12.01 -6.63
CA VAL A 498 -13.90 12.29 -6.39
C VAL A 498 -13.27 12.87 -7.65
N SER A 499 -12.24 13.68 -7.48
CA SER A 499 -11.31 14.00 -8.57
C SER A 499 -9.87 13.79 -8.15
N THR A 500 -8.99 13.48 -9.09
CA THR A 500 -7.54 13.39 -8.88
C THR A 500 -6.83 14.46 -9.67
N ARG A 501 -5.74 15.00 -9.10
CA ARG A 501 -4.85 15.93 -9.78
C ARG A 501 -3.40 15.49 -9.56
N GLY A 502 -2.72 15.16 -10.64
CA GLY A 502 -1.31 14.80 -10.68
C GLY A 502 -0.50 15.76 -11.53
N ARG A 503 0.79 15.43 -11.70
CA ARG A 503 1.70 16.22 -12.55
C ARG A 503 1.47 15.96 -14.04
N LEU A 504 0.99 14.76 -14.40
CA LEU A 504 0.69 14.37 -15.77
C LEU A 504 -0.83 14.33 -15.99
N ALA A 505 -1.25 14.59 -17.24
CA ALA A 505 -2.66 14.59 -17.60
C ALA A 505 -3.36 13.23 -17.36
N GLU A 506 -2.65 12.13 -17.55
CA GLU A 506 -3.16 10.77 -17.32
C GLU A 506 -3.37 10.42 -15.84
N ASP A 507 -2.77 11.19 -14.92
CA ASP A 507 -3.01 11.06 -13.48
C ASP A 507 -4.22 11.91 -13.02
N ASN A 508 -4.81 12.71 -13.92
CA ASN A 508 -5.98 13.53 -13.65
C ASN A 508 -7.26 12.78 -14.01
N MET A 509 -8.23 12.79 -13.09
CA MET A 509 -9.51 12.11 -13.24
C MET A 509 -10.60 12.92 -12.53
N SER A 510 -11.83 12.85 -13.03
CA SER A 510 -12.99 13.37 -12.32
C SER A 510 -14.12 12.38 -12.47
N GLU A 511 -14.63 11.90 -11.35
CA GLU A 511 -15.65 10.86 -11.26
C GLU A 511 -16.91 11.43 -10.61
N SER A 512 -18.04 11.20 -11.28
CA SER A 512 -19.36 11.64 -10.83
C SER A 512 -20.28 10.45 -10.71
N ALA A 513 -21.34 10.60 -9.91
CA ALA A 513 -22.39 9.61 -9.81
C ALA A 513 -23.10 9.43 -11.15
N THR A 514 -23.22 8.18 -11.60
CA THR A 514 -23.84 7.80 -12.89
C THR A 514 -25.03 6.86 -12.73
N ARG A 515 -25.23 6.28 -11.53
CA ARG A 515 -26.24 5.25 -11.32
C ARG A 515 -27.62 5.86 -11.05
N THR A 516 -28.60 5.50 -11.87
CA THR A 516 -29.99 6.01 -11.77
C THR A 516 -30.80 5.36 -10.66
N ARG A 517 -30.48 4.11 -10.29
CA ARG A 517 -31.13 3.38 -9.18
C ARG A 517 -30.16 3.20 -8.03
N THR A 518 -30.29 4.11 -7.06
CA THR A 518 -29.52 4.08 -5.81
C THR A 518 -30.36 3.57 -4.65
N TRP A 519 -29.69 3.11 -3.60
CA TRP A 519 -30.31 2.84 -2.32
C TRP A 519 -30.74 4.16 -1.70
N LYS A 520 -32.01 4.21 -1.29
CA LYS A 520 -32.67 5.38 -0.71
C LYS A 520 -32.70 5.38 0.83
N THR A 521 -32.21 4.29 1.41
CA THR A 521 -32.20 4.06 2.85
C THR A 521 -31.46 5.18 3.58
N PRO A 522 -32.06 5.83 4.59
CA PRO A 522 -31.36 6.72 5.53
C PRO A 522 -30.07 6.06 6.02
N MET A 523 -28.93 6.76 5.92
CA MET A 523 -27.64 6.17 6.24
C MET A 523 -26.71 7.10 7.01
N VAL A 524 -25.88 6.48 7.84
CA VAL A 524 -24.73 7.12 8.49
C VAL A 524 -23.47 6.33 8.20
N VAL A 525 -22.32 7.00 8.19
CA VAL A 525 -21.01 6.37 7.98
C VAL A 525 -20.15 6.59 9.21
N LEU A 526 -19.63 5.51 9.79
CA LEU A 526 -18.72 5.58 10.93
C LEU A 526 -17.27 5.66 10.43
N VAL A 527 -16.51 6.61 10.94
CA VAL A 527 -15.09 6.80 10.60
C VAL A 527 -14.24 7.04 11.86
N ASP A 528 -12.96 6.69 11.77
CA ASP A 528 -11.97 6.98 12.80
C ASP A 528 -10.63 7.40 12.20
N GLY A 529 -9.63 7.63 13.05
CA GLY A 529 -8.27 8.03 12.64
C GLY A 529 -7.55 7.00 11.77
N ASN A 530 -8.08 5.78 11.63
CA ASN A 530 -7.54 4.73 10.76
C ASN A 530 -8.34 4.59 9.45
N SER A 531 -9.49 5.28 9.32
CA SER A 531 -10.21 5.42 8.06
C SER A 531 -9.38 6.27 7.09
N ALA A 532 -8.89 5.67 6.00
CA ALA A 532 -7.97 6.34 5.08
C ALA A 532 -8.32 6.10 3.59
N SER A 533 -7.84 6.98 2.70
CA SER A 533 -7.86 6.80 1.24
C SER A 533 -9.28 6.54 0.70
N ALA A 534 -9.55 5.38 0.10
CA ALA A 534 -10.88 4.99 -0.42
C ALA A 534 -12.01 5.18 0.61
N SER A 535 -11.76 4.95 1.90
CA SER A 535 -12.72 5.20 2.97
C SER A 535 -13.08 6.68 3.08
N GLU A 536 -12.09 7.57 2.94
CA GLU A 536 -12.25 9.02 2.99
C GLU A 536 -12.96 9.53 1.73
N ILE A 537 -12.71 8.91 0.58
CA ILE A 537 -13.42 9.20 -0.67
C ILE A 537 -14.91 8.87 -0.52
N PHE A 538 -15.23 7.67 -0.04
CA PHE A 538 -16.62 7.28 0.19
C PHE A 538 -17.30 8.19 1.21
N ALA A 539 -16.66 8.44 2.36
CA ALA A 539 -17.21 9.31 3.39
C ALA A 539 -17.42 10.74 2.87
N ALA A 540 -16.46 11.33 2.16
CA ALA A 540 -16.62 12.65 1.55
C ALA A 540 -17.73 12.66 0.48
N ALA A 541 -17.83 11.62 -0.35
CA ALA A 541 -18.90 11.49 -1.34
C ALA A 541 -20.28 11.43 -0.69
N ILE A 542 -20.44 10.72 0.43
CA ILE A 542 -21.72 10.67 1.16
C ILE A 542 -22.02 12.01 1.85
N GLN A 543 -21.03 12.59 2.53
CA GLN A 543 -21.20 13.84 3.29
C GLN A 543 -21.48 15.03 2.38
N GLU A 544 -20.61 15.27 1.40
CA GLU A 544 -20.62 16.50 0.61
C GLU A 544 -21.70 16.52 -0.47
N ASN A 545 -22.25 15.35 -0.85
CA ASN A 545 -23.48 15.26 -1.65
C ASN A 545 -24.76 15.26 -0.78
N GLY A 546 -24.65 15.44 0.54
CA GLY A 546 -25.78 15.47 1.47
C GLY A 546 -26.56 14.16 1.52
N ARG A 547 -25.89 13.01 1.29
CA ARG A 547 -26.53 11.69 1.23
C ARG A 547 -26.68 11.04 2.61
N GLY A 548 -25.80 11.34 3.55
CA GLY A 548 -25.84 10.80 4.91
C GLY A 548 -24.86 11.53 5.82
N LEU A 549 -24.92 11.22 7.12
CA LEU A 549 -24.04 11.84 8.13
C LEU A 549 -22.79 11.00 8.36
N ILE A 550 -21.69 11.69 8.65
CA ILE A 550 -20.44 11.09 9.10
C ILE A 550 -20.39 11.18 10.63
N VAL A 551 -20.14 10.05 11.29
CA VAL A 551 -20.12 9.92 12.75
C VAL A 551 -18.79 9.33 13.18
N GLY A 552 -18.24 9.79 14.30
CA GLY A 552 -17.02 9.23 14.89
C GLY A 552 -15.95 10.30 15.09
N ARG A 553 -14.76 10.06 14.54
CA ARG A 553 -13.57 10.90 14.74
C ARG A 553 -12.97 11.34 13.40
N GLN A 554 -12.09 12.34 13.46
CA GLN A 554 -11.34 12.81 12.29
C GLN A 554 -10.63 11.64 11.59
N SER A 555 -10.79 11.54 10.25
CA SER A 555 -10.12 10.51 9.45
C SER A 555 -8.64 10.80 9.20
N TYR A 556 -7.91 9.81 8.68
CA TYR A 556 -6.44 9.81 8.63
C TYR A 556 -5.80 10.95 7.81
N GLY A 557 -6.43 11.37 6.71
CA GLY A 557 -5.94 12.41 5.81
C GLY A 557 -4.90 11.93 4.81
N LYS A 558 -5.04 10.74 4.22
CA LYS A 558 -4.03 10.21 3.29
C LYS A 558 -3.98 11.02 1.99
N GLY A 559 -5.14 11.27 1.37
CA GLY A 559 -5.29 12.21 0.27
C GLY A 559 -4.51 11.99 -1.03
N THR A 560 -3.77 10.89 -1.16
CA THR A 560 -2.85 10.63 -2.29
C THR A 560 -3.18 9.34 -3.03
N VAL A 561 -2.86 9.31 -4.32
CA VAL A 561 -2.96 8.15 -5.21
C VAL A 561 -1.58 7.54 -5.38
N GLN A 562 -1.47 6.24 -5.16
CA GLN A 562 -0.26 5.49 -5.44
C GLN A 562 -0.44 4.63 -6.69
N THR A 563 0.50 4.79 -7.61
CA THR A 563 0.58 3.98 -8.83
C THR A 563 1.73 3.00 -8.69
N HIS A 564 1.48 1.74 -9.09
CA HIS A 564 2.47 0.67 -9.10
C HIS A 564 3.11 0.61 -10.49
N PHE A 565 4.42 0.83 -10.55
CA PHE A 565 5.22 0.73 -11.77
C PHE A 565 6.00 -0.58 -11.73
N PRO A 566 5.69 -1.56 -12.61
CA PRO A 566 6.48 -2.78 -12.73
C PRO A 566 7.93 -2.44 -13.05
N LEU A 567 8.85 -3.14 -12.38
CA LEU A 567 10.27 -2.97 -12.61
C LEU A 567 10.72 -3.87 -13.78
N SER A 568 11.58 -3.32 -14.63
CA SER A 568 12.11 -4.00 -15.82
C SER A 568 13.44 -4.66 -15.50
N THR A 569 14.24 -4.03 -14.63
CA THR A 569 15.58 -4.50 -14.26
C THR A 569 15.52 -5.75 -13.39
N ILE A 570 14.57 -5.77 -12.46
CA ILE A 570 14.31 -6.87 -11.52
C ILE A 570 12.79 -7.07 -11.43
N GLY A 571 12.37 -8.17 -10.81
CA GLY A 571 10.95 -8.37 -10.52
C GLY A 571 10.45 -7.44 -9.44
N GLY A 572 9.14 -7.21 -9.45
CA GLY A 572 8.46 -6.40 -8.46
C GLY A 572 7.96 -5.08 -9.02
N ASN A 573 7.67 -4.14 -8.12
CA ASN A 573 7.08 -2.85 -8.44
C ASN A 573 7.74 -1.72 -7.64
N LEU A 574 7.86 -0.55 -8.27
CA LEU A 574 8.04 0.71 -7.57
C LEU A 574 6.67 1.36 -7.38
N LYS A 575 6.26 1.55 -6.13
CA LYS A 575 5.04 2.27 -5.80
C LYS A 575 5.38 3.74 -5.60
N LEU A 576 4.74 4.64 -6.34
CA LEU A 576 4.96 6.08 -6.28
C LEU A 576 3.65 6.85 -6.08
N THR A 577 3.69 7.93 -5.31
CA THR A 577 2.60 8.91 -5.29
C THR A 577 2.59 9.71 -6.58
N THR A 578 1.53 9.60 -7.39
CA THR A 578 1.42 10.28 -8.70
C THR A 578 0.38 11.40 -8.73
N ALA A 579 -0.60 11.35 -7.81
CA ALA A 579 -1.66 12.36 -7.72
C ALA A 579 -2.15 12.57 -6.28
N LYS A 580 -2.86 13.67 -6.07
CA LYS A 580 -3.72 13.92 -4.91
C LYS A 580 -5.18 13.73 -5.30
N PHE A 581 -6.02 13.26 -4.38
CA PHE A 581 -7.46 13.28 -4.58
C PHE A 581 -8.11 14.46 -3.84
N TYR A 582 -9.20 14.93 -4.43
CA TYR A 582 -10.03 16.04 -3.99
C TYR A 582 -11.46 15.53 -3.81
N SER A 583 -12.08 16.01 -2.75
CA SER A 583 -13.48 15.76 -2.41
C SER A 583 -14.46 16.27 -3.49
N PRO A 584 -15.75 15.90 -3.44
CA PRO A 584 -16.77 16.41 -4.35
C PRO A 584 -16.79 17.94 -4.51
N ASN A 585 -16.57 18.68 -3.42
CA ASN A 585 -16.53 20.14 -3.41
C ASN A 585 -15.15 20.73 -3.79
N GLY A 586 -14.20 19.90 -4.22
CA GLY A 586 -12.88 20.33 -4.68
C GLY A 586 -11.88 20.66 -3.57
N ARG A 587 -12.18 20.31 -2.31
CA ARG A 587 -11.23 20.45 -1.18
C ARG A 587 -10.17 19.36 -1.24
N GLU A 588 -8.91 19.76 -1.05
CA GLU A 588 -7.77 18.84 -0.95
C GLU A 588 -7.90 17.94 0.28
N MET A 589 -7.73 16.64 0.09
CA MET A 589 -7.90 15.65 1.17
C MET A 589 -6.59 15.29 1.86
N ALA A 590 -5.44 15.56 1.24
CA ALA A 590 -4.12 15.24 1.78
C ALA A 590 -3.83 16.08 3.03
N GLY A 591 -3.56 15.41 4.14
CA GLY A 591 -3.39 16.01 5.46
C GLY A 591 -4.69 16.48 6.14
N ALA A 592 -5.81 16.53 5.43
CA ALA A 592 -7.07 17.08 5.94
C ALA A 592 -8.13 16.02 6.29
N GLY A 593 -8.23 14.95 5.50
CA GLY A 593 -9.23 13.88 5.71
C GLY A 593 -10.69 14.35 5.68
N VAL A 594 -11.55 13.66 6.42
CA VAL A 594 -12.98 13.92 6.60
C VAL A 594 -13.23 14.22 8.07
N THR A 595 -13.86 15.37 8.33
CA THR A 595 -14.30 15.75 9.67
C THR A 595 -15.72 15.21 9.90
N PRO A 596 -15.98 14.50 11.01
CA PRO A 596 -17.31 13.96 11.28
C PRO A 596 -18.33 15.07 11.55
N ASP A 597 -19.56 14.87 11.11
CA ASP A 597 -20.71 15.73 11.44
C ASP A 597 -21.11 15.55 12.91
N VAL A 598 -21.02 14.30 13.40
CA VAL A 598 -21.28 13.94 14.81
C VAL A 598 -19.99 13.40 15.43
N LEU A 599 -19.33 14.24 16.25
CA LEU A 599 -18.10 13.88 16.93
C LEU A 599 -18.36 12.93 18.13
N VAL A 600 -17.65 11.82 18.16
CA VAL A 600 -17.57 10.89 19.31
C VAL A 600 -16.21 11.05 19.97
N ARG A 601 -16.17 11.56 21.20
CA ARG A 601 -14.92 11.90 21.91
C ARG A 601 -14.22 10.68 22.53
N GLU A 602 -15.00 9.77 23.09
CA GLU A 602 -14.52 8.53 23.71
C GLU A 602 -14.92 7.36 22.80
N GLY A 603 -14.03 7.00 21.87
CA GLY A 603 -14.21 5.82 21.03
C GLY A 603 -13.57 4.60 21.68
N SER A 604 -14.09 3.40 21.41
CA SER A 604 -13.35 2.17 21.70
C SER A 604 -12.30 1.95 20.60
N GLU A 605 -11.01 1.98 20.95
CA GLU A 605 -9.95 1.46 20.06
C GLU A 605 -9.97 -0.06 19.99
N ASP A 606 -10.71 -0.70 20.88
CA ASP A 606 -10.86 -2.14 20.95
C ASP A 606 -12.00 -2.63 20.04
N LEU A 607 -11.63 -3.29 18.94
CA LEU A 607 -12.55 -3.98 18.02
C LEU A 607 -13.31 -5.15 18.68
N LEU A 608 -13.04 -5.43 19.96
CA LEU A 608 -13.67 -6.50 20.74
C LEU A 608 -14.91 -6.07 21.51
N VAL A 609 -15.22 -4.77 21.55
CA VAL A 609 -16.42 -4.28 22.25
C VAL A 609 -17.67 -4.75 21.51
N PRO A 610 -18.64 -5.40 22.18
CA PRO A 610 -19.92 -5.73 21.57
C PRO A 610 -20.57 -4.49 20.96
N LEU A 611 -21.17 -4.60 19.76
CA LEU A 611 -21.73 -3.44 19.04
C LEU A 611 -22.73 -2.60 19.86
N ASN A 612 -23.45 -3.22 20.80
CA ASN A 612 -24.40 -2.53 21.68
C ASN A 612 -23.74 -1.78 22.86
N GLN A 613 -22.43 -1.90 23.02
CA GLN A 613 -21.60 -1.22 24.01
C GLN A 613 -20.58 -0.28 23.37
N ASP A 614 -20.40 -0.37 22.04
CA ASP A 614 -19.49 0.47 21.27
C ASP A 614 -20.04 1.91 21.15
N PRO A 615 -19.34 2.92 21.68
CA PRO A 615 -19.82 4.31 21.66
C PRO A 615 -20.05 4.86 20.25
N ASP A 616 -19.22 4.52 19.28
CA ASP A 616 -19.38 5.00 17.90
C ASP A 616 -20.60 4.35 17.25
N VAL A 617 -20.84 3.07 17.51
CA VAL A 617 -22.02 2.35 16.97
C VAL A 617 -23.30 2.85 17.63
N ILE A 618 -23.27 3.14 18.94
CA ILE A 618 -24.42 3.74 19.64
C ILE A 618 -24.73 5.13 19.07
N ALA A 619 -23.70 5.96 18.85
CA ALA A 619 -23.88 7.27 18.23
C ALA A 619 -24.42 7.15 16.80
N GLY A 620 -23.86 6.24 16.00
CA GLY A 620 -24.32 5.91 14.66
C GLY A 620 -25.77 5.45 14.63
N TYR A 621 -26.14 4.52 15.50
CA TYR A 621 -27.51 4.04 15.67
C TYR A 621 -28.47 5.20 15.96
N LYS A 622 -28.15 6.06 16.95
CA LYS A 622 -28.98 7.22 17.30
C LYS A 622 -29.17 8.17 16.11
N ALA A 623 -28.10 8.45 15.36
CA ALA A 623 -28.17 9.28 14.16
C ALA A 623 -28.99 8.61 13.05
N ALA A 624 -28.83 7.30 12.84
CA ALA A 624 -29.53 6.54 11.79
C ALA A 624 -31.05 6.45 11.98
N ILE A 625 -31.56 6.55 13.22
CA ILE A 625 -33.00 6.63 13.51
C ILE A 625 -33.51 8.08 13.62
N GLY A 626 -32.61 9.07 13.51
CA GLY A 626 -32.91 10.49 13.61
C GLY A 626 -33.72 11.01 12.43
N GLN A 627 -34.37 12.15 12.63
CA GLN A 627 -35.16 12.81 11.57
C GLN A 627 -34.26 13.40 10.47
N GLU A 628 -33.11 13.97 10.83
CA GLU A 628 -32.17 14.59 9.90
C GLU A 628 -31.75 13.64 8.76
N VAL A 629 -31.29 12.44 9.07
CA VAL A 629 -30.85 11.46 8.07
C VAL A 629 -32.01 10.99 7.18
N ARG A 630 -33.24 10.94 7.71
CA ARG A 630 -34.44 10.65 6.91
C ARG A 630 -34.75 11.78 5.92
N GLU A 631 -34.60 13.03 6.34
CA GLU A 631 -34.78 14.20 5.48
C GLU A 631 -33.70 14.30 4.41
N MET A 632 -32.43 14.02 4.76
CA MET A 632 -31.31 13.94 3.81
C MET A 632 -31.57 12.89 2.74
N ALA A 633 -32.00 11.68 3.13
CA ALA A 633 -32.39 10.64 2.19
C ALA A 633 -33.51 11.11 1.24
N ALA A 634 -34.58 11.69 1.78
CA ALA A 634 -35.71 12.20 0.98
C ALA A 634 -35.34 13.40 0.07
N ALA A 635 -34.38 14.24 0.47
CA ALA A 635 -33.88 15.34 -0.35
C ALA A 635 -32.96 14.84 -1.47
N SER A 636 -32.09 13.88 -1.17
CA SER A 636 -31.23 13.21 -2.16
C SER A 636 -32.05 12.53 -3.25
N GLU A 637 -33.16 11.90 -2.88
CA GLU A 637 -34.12 11.31 -3.85
C GLU A 637 -34.72 12.32 -4.83
N ARG A 638 -34.99 13.54 -4.37
CA ARG A 638 -35.62 14.60 -5.17
C ARG A 638 -34.61 15.33 -6.06
N GLY A 639 -33.32 15.05 -5.92
CA GLY A 639 -32.26 15.73 -6.64
C GLY A 639 -32.12 17.22 -6.29
N THR A 640 -32.72 17.67 -5.18
CA THR A 640 -32.76 19.09 -4.80
C THR A 640 -31.53 19.54 -4.01
N GLY A 641 -30.61 18.63 -3.67
CA GLY A 641 -29.54 18.86 -2.70
C GLY A 641 -30.11 19.06 -1.29
N TYR A 642 -29.38 18.62 -0.26
CA TYR A 642 -29.72 18.95 1.13
C TYR A 642 -28.85 20.13 1.55
N ASN A 643 -29.45 21.30 1.78
CA ASN A 643 -28.73 22.48 2.22
C ASN A 643 -28.75 22.53 3.76
N SER A 644 -27.68 22.06 4.41
CA SER A 644 -27.57 21.97 5.88
C SER A 644 -27.48 23.33 6.59
N LEU A 645 -27.49 24.45 5.85
CA LEU A 645 -27.40 25.81 6.38
C LEU A 645 -28.61 26.28 7.20
N SER A 646 -29.69 25.49 7.28
CA SER A 646 -30.88 25.87 8.06
C SER A 646 -30.80 25.52 9.56
N LEU A 647 -29.75 24.85 10.05
CA LEU A 647 -29.72 24.30 11.41
C LEU A 647 -28.37 24.43 12.17
N ARG A 648 -27.42 25.26 11.71
CA ARG A 648 -26.24 25.62 12.54
C ARG A 648 -26.58 26.65 13.60
#